data_AF-A0A6C0HXT0-F1
#
_entry.id   AF-A0A6C0HXT0-F1
#
_cell.length_a   1.000
_cell.length_b   1.000
_cell.length_c   1.000
_cell.angle_alpha   90.00
_cell.angle_beta   90.00
_cell.angle_gamma   90.00
#
_symmetry.space_group_name_H-M   'P 1'
#
loop_
_entity.id
_entity.type
_entity.pdbx_description
1 polymer ?
#
loop_
_entity_poly.entity_id
_entity_poly.type
_entity_poly.pdbx_seq_one_letter_code
_entity_poly.pdbx_strand_id
1 'polypeptide(L)'
;MSDDEMNVVKRNGDRETVSFDKILRRIKRIGKEIDIKLNFTSLAMKVIDQLYDGISTTKIDELTAEQCASMASIHPDYNVLAGRIVISNHMKNTGNSFVDTMMELYEFKDKQGHKSPLVSDDLYDFLLDFGDKVEEMISFDRDYLIDYFGFKTLERSYLMKINGKTVERPQHMWMRVAIGIHGHGKATYDQDLVLIKETYDLMSQKYFTHATPTLFNCGTPRPQLSSCFLIAMEEDSIEGIYNTLKDCALISKMAGGIGLHIHNVRATGSHIRGTNGTSNGIVPMLRVFNNTAKYVDQCIIPTTIIYTTDGPKQIQNCTVGQTAIFNMNGKSEIIKDVLEHHYEGELLEIETMHSFFPLNITPMHPLYVLKGQEKGLNYNVIRNRLDKKIIDFEWCDAGELTTKDMVVYPIPNHFIDKKEITENDCYMYGIILGDGCMNNKDGNGYVSMHTINKKHIRDFIEKYFQEKIVDYKIIVDGNTTRLRWNRAVHLPFRYNDFYDETKEKRIHGKWLNLPTNKIKYILKGLIHTDGCIDKEIVFDNTSLDLIQSLKFICLKMGILTSGYIRDRVGESHETEKGIIENKKISYCLRIPKTKEICDLFGIEYSEKQFFKFFKYNNYLLSRVKSIKTMNYNGILYDLQMNDQHDYLLETGLAHNGGGKRNGSFAIYLEPWHADIEMFLQMRKNHGDEELKARDLFYALWIPDLFMERVKANSTWTLMCPDECPGLADVYGDAFVELYETYEKTGKGRVTVQARELWFKIMDAQMETGTPYLCYKDAANKKSNQKNLGTIKSSNLCSEIIQYSDHKETAVCNLASIGLPTFIDTITQTFNYEKLHEVAKVVTRNLNRVIDVNYYPTEKTKRSNMRHRPVGIGVQGLADVFMILGLPFYSDEAKLINKHIFETIYHAALEQSCELAVEEGAYDTFVGSPASEGDLQFDLWNVEVDQTRYDWYRLKEKIQKFGLRNSLLLAPMPTASTSQILGFNECIEPITSNIYSRRTNAGEFVLANKYMMNDLIKLDLWNERIKNHIIANNGSIQTLEMVPQEIRDKYKTVWEIPMRNLIDMAADRGAFICQSQSLNLWLEDPTYANLTSMHFYAWQKGLKTGIYYLRRRARHQAQQFTIEPEKTQHSVGSEEEYVCEMCSS
;
A
#
# COMPACT_ATOMS: atom_id res chain seq x y z
N MET A 1 48.45 -20.77 5.19
CA MET A 1 47.20 -20.92 5.96
C MET A 1 46.09 -20.98 4.94
N SER A 2 45.24 -22.00 4.99
CA SER A 2 44.31 -22.39 3.92
C SER A 2 43.21 -21.36 3.69
N ASP A 3 43.13 -20.82 2.47
CA ASP A 3 42.14 -19.84 2.00
C ASP A 3 40.78 -20.48 1.59
N ASP A 4 40.53 -21.76 1.93
CA ASP A 4 39.37 -22.54 1.44
C ASP A 4 38.20 -22.70 2.44
N GLU A 5 38.28 -22.15 3.65
CA GLU A 5 37.20 -22.29 4.65
C GLU A 5 36.26 -21.08 4.69
N MET A 6 34.95 -21.32 4.57
CA MET A 6 33.89 -20.30 4.66
C MET A 6 33.83 -19.69 6.07
N ASN A 7 33.78 -18.36 6.16
CA ASN A 7 33.76 -17.60 7.41
C ASN A 7 32.42 -16.87 7.61
N VAL A 8 32.05 -16.64 8.88
CA VAL A 8 30.92 -15.80 9.30
C VAL A 8 31.42 -14.54 10.00
N VAL A 9 30.65 -13.46 9.93
CA VAL A 9 30.91 -12.21 10.65
C VAL A 9 30.02 -12.14 11.89
N LYS A 10 30.62 -12.17 13.08
CA LYS A 10 29.92 -12.02 14.36
C LYS A 10 29.35 -10.60 14.53
N ARG A 11 28.38 -10.45 15.42
CA ARG A 11 27.76 -9.13 15.73
C ARG A 11 28.76 -8.07 16.21
N ASN A 12 29.88 -8.48 16.81
CA ASN A 12 30.97 -7.59 17.24
C ASN A 12 31.96 -7.27 16.10
N GLY A 13 31.77 -7.80 14.89
CA GLY A 13 32.63 -7.59 13.73
C GLY A 13 33.71 -8.65 13.51
N ASP A 14 33.93 -9.56 14.47
CA ASP A 14 34.95 -10.60 14.36
C ASP A 14 34.58 -11.66 13.32
N ARG A 15 35.59 -12.22 12.65
CA ARG A 15 35.42 -13.36 11.73
C ARG A 15 35.67 -14.69 12.43
N GLU A 16 34.87 -15.68 12.10
CA GLU A 16 35.02 -17.05 12.61
C GLU A 16 34.62 -18.06 11.52
N THR A 17 35.30 -19.21 11.46
CA THR A 17 34.93 -20.29 10.53
C THR A 17 33.49 -20.76 10.77
N VAL A 18 32.73 -21.00 9.68
CA VAL A 18 31.37 -21.59 9.75
C VAL A 18 31.43 -22.92 10.50
N SER A 19 30.54 -23.11 11.47
CA SER A 19 30.45 -24.36 12.24
C SER A 19 29.02 -24.86 12.32
N PHE A 20 28.77 -26.01 11.69
CA PHE A 20 27.48 -26.74 11.74
C PHE A 20 27.03 -26.92 13.20
N ASP A 21 27.93 -27.39 14.06
CA ASP A 21 27.63 -27.66 15.46
C ASP A 21 27.21 -26.42 16.25
N LYS A 22 27.66 -25.23 15.87
CA LYS A 22 27.22 -23.99 16.55
C LYS A 22 25.79 -23.62 16.17
N ILE A 23 25.45 -23.72 14.89
CA ILE A 23 24.08 -23.48 14.40
C ILE A 23 23.13 -24.51 15.01
N LEU A 24 23.48 -25.79 14.94
CA LEU A 24 22.68 -26.87 15.52
C LEU A 24 22.52 -26.72 17.04
N ARG A 25 23.60 -26.40 17.78
CA ARG A 25 23.50 -26.15 19.23
C ARG A 25 22.60 -24.96 19.55
N ARG A 26 22.67 -23.89 18.76
CA ARG A 26 21.82 -22.70 18.93
C ARG A 26 20.35 -23.05 18.76
N ILE A 27 19.99 -23.76 17.69
CA ILE A 27 18.62 -24.21 17.42
C ILE A 27 18.15 -25.17 18.51
N LYS A 28 18.95 -26.19 18.87
CA LYS A 28 18.63 -27.16 19.93
C LYS A 28 18.43 -26.50 21.28
N ARG A 29 19.24 -25.48 21.62
CA ARG A 29 19.12 -24.77 22.90
C ARG A 29 17.76 -24.09 23.00
N ILE A 30 17.37 -23.32 21.98
CA ILE A 30 16.06 -22.65 21.94
C ILE A 30 14.94 -23.69 21.96
N GLY A 31 15.05 -24.75 21.14
CA GLY A 31 14.03 -25.80 21.11
C GLY A 31 13.84 -26.49 22.47
N LYS A 32 14.93 -26.75 23.20
CA LYS A 32 14.89 -27.35 24.54
C LYS A 32 14.32 -26.43 25.61
N GLU A 33 14.56 -25.12 25.51
CA GLU A 33 14.01 -24.12 26.45
C GLU A 33 12.47 -24.14 26.49
N ILE A 34 11.82 -24.67 25.45
CA ILE A 34 10.35 -24.73 25.31
C ILE A 34 9.82 -26.13 24.99
N ASP A 35 10.60 -27.17 25.30
CA ASP A 35 10.26 -28.60 25.12
C ASP A 35 9.74 -28.99 23.70
N ILE A 36 10.27 -28.36 22.65
CA ILE A 36 9.94 -28.70 21.26
C ILE A 36 10.70 -29.97 20.82
N LYS A 37 9.98 -30.92 20.21
CA LYS A 37 10.53 -32.19 19.71
C LYS A 37 10.54 -32.23 18.18
N LEU A 38 11.44 -31.45 17.58
CA LEU A 38 11.64 -31.41 16.13
C LEU A 38 12.98 -32.03 15.70
N ASN A 39 13.08 -32.42 14.43
CA ASN A 39 14.35 -32.81 13.83
C ASN A 39 15.23 -31.58 13.55
N PHE A 40 15.91 -31.10 14.59
CA PHE A 40 16.79 -29.93 14.50
C PHE A 40 17.98 -30.14 13.54
N THR A 41 18.43 -31.39 13.36
CA THR A 41 19.55 -31.71 12.46
C THR A 41 19.17 -31.42 11.01
N SER A 42 18.01 -31.90 10.56
CA SER A 42 17.50 -31.63 9.21
C SER A 42 17.29 -30.13 8.97
N LEU A 43 16.77 -29.40 9.96
CA LEU A 43 16.62 -27.95 9.89
C LEU A 43 17.98 -27.25 9.72
N ALA A 44 18.98 -27.61 10.53
CA ALA A 44 20.31 -27.00 10.46
C ALA A 44 20.99 -27.25 9.10
N MET A 45 20.82 -28.43 8.51
CA MET A 45 21.32 -28.73 7.15
C MET A 45 20.72 -27.78 6.11
N LYS A 46 19.39 -27.61 6.11
CA LYS A 46 18.70 -26.70 5.16
C LYS A 46 19.12 -25.23 5.30
N VAL A 47 19.49 -24.81 6.51
CA VAL A 47 20.00 -23.44 6.75
C VAL A 47 21.41 -23.29 6.20
N ILE A 48 22.24 -24.32 6.32
CA ILE A 48 23.64 -24.30 5.86
C ILE A 48 23.74 -24.24 4.35
N ASP A 49 22.82 -24.90 3.64
CA ASP A 49 22.72 -24.83 2.18
C ASP A 49 22.45 -23.40 1.66
N GLN A 50 22.03 -22.48 2.54
CA GLN A 50 21.74 -21.07 2.20
C GLN A 50 22.86 -20.11 2.63
N LEU A 51 23.96 -20.61 3.21
CA LEU A 51 25.07 -19.79 3.69
C LEU A 51 26.05 -19.44 2.56
N TYR A 52 26.68 -18.28 2.70
CA TYR A 52 27.74 -17.79 1.81
C TYR A 52 28.87 -17.16 2.63
N ASP A 53 30.07 -17.08 2.06
CA ASP A 53 31.24 -16.53 2.77
C ASP A 53 31.04 -15.08 3.21
N GLY A 54 31.39 -14.79 4.46
CA GLY A 54 31.21 -13.47 5.07
C GLY A 54 29.80 -13.16 5.54
N ILE A 55 28.86 -14.11 5.52
CA ILE A 55 27.50 -13.91 6.05
C ILE A 55 27.53 -13.52 7.54
N SER A 56 26.68 -12.56 7.94
CA SER A 56 26.63 -12.12 9.34
C SER A 56 25.84 -13.11 10.20
N THR A 57 26.22 -13.24 11.48
CA THR A 57 25.48 -14.09 12.43
C THR A 57 24.02 -13.63 12.64
N THR A 58 23.74 -12.35 12.41
CA THR A 58 22.37 -11.80 12.42
C THR A 58 21.56 -12.34 11.25
N LYS A 59 22.14 -12.38 10.05
CA LYS A 59 21.47 -12.92 8.86
C LYS A 59 21.26 -14.44 8.96
N ILE A 60 22.18 -15.15 9.62
CA ILE A 60 22.01 -16.59 9.90
C ILE A 60 20.77 -16.83 10.78
N ASP A 61 20.62 -16.08 11.89
CA ASP A 61 19.45 -16.21 12.75
C ASP A 61 18.15 -15.83 11.98
N GLU A 62 18.17 -14.82 11.09
CA GLU A 62 17.03 -14.48 10.21
C GLU A 62 16.65 -15.62 9.26
N LEU A 63 17.62 -16.15 8.51
CA LEU A 63 17.39 -17.27 7.58
C LEU A 63 16.88 -18.51 8.33
N THR A 64 17.39 -18.75 9.54
CA THR A 64 16.91 -19.86 10.38
C THR A 64 15.44 -19.66 10.76
N ALA A 65 15.04 -18.45 11.15
CA ALA A 65 13.65 -18.14 11.47
C ALA A 65 12.74 -18.25 10.25
N GLU A 66 13.17 -17.73 9.09
CA GLU A 66 12.45 -17.84 7.81
C GLU A 66 12.26 -19.32 7.40
N GLN A 67 13.31 -20.14 7.53
CA GLN A 67 13.24 -21.56 7.24
C GLN A 67 12.32 -22.31 8.21
N CYS A 68 12.26 -21.90 9.48
CA CYS A 68 11.29 -22.44 10.43
C CYS A 68 9.86 -22.03 10.03
N ALA A 69 9.64 -20.75 9.68
CA ALA A 69 8.33 -20.24 9.29
C ALA A 69 7.78 -20.94 8.04
N SER A 70 8.63 -21.28 7.04
CA SER A 70 8.20 -22.03 5.86
C SER A 70 7.78 -23.48 6.18
N MET A 71 8.32 -24.04 7.27
CA MET A 71 8.00 -25.37 7.77
C MET A 71 6.82 -25.38 8.77
N ALA A 72 6.20 -24.22 9.05
CA ALA A 72 5.03 -24.13 9.93
C ALA A 72 3.83 -24.95 9.43
N SER A 73 3.73 -25.19 8.11
CA SER A 73 2.71 -26.05 7.52
C SER A 73 2.95 -27.56 7.78
N ILE A 74 4.14 -27.96 8.24
CA ILE A 74 4.48 -29.34 8.56
C ILE A 74 4.10 -29.65 10.01
N HIS A 75 4.53 -28.79 10.94
CA HIS A 75 4.25 -28.93 12.37
C HIS A 75 4.18 -27.54 13.03
N PRO A 76 3.24 -27.28 13.95
CA PRO A 76 3.02 -25.94 14.51
C PRO A 76 4.21 -25.44 15.34
N ASP A 77 4.96 -26.34 15.98
CA ASP A 77 6.19 -26.00 16.71
C ASP A 77 7.25 -25.28 15.86
N TYR A 78 7.28 -25.49 14.54
CA TYR A 78 8.18 -24.73 13.68
C TYR A 78 7.86 -23.24 13.69
N ASN A 79 6.58 -22.86 13.76
CA ASN A 79 6.17 -21.46 13.86
C ASN A 79 6.57 -20.85 15.21
N VAL A 80 6.42 -21.62 16.30
CA VAL A 80 6.85 -21.20 17.65
C VAL A 80 8.37 -21.00 17.69
N LEU A 81 9.13 -21.94 17.12
CA LEU A 81 10.57 -21.85 17.02
C LEU A 81 11.02 -20.65 16.15
N ALA A 82 10.32 -20.40 15.03
CA ALA A 82 10.56 -19.23 14.17
C ALA A 82 10.41 -17.92 14.95
N GLY A 83 9.32 -17.76 15.71
CA GLY A 83 9.07 -16.61 16.58
C GLY A 83 10.17 -16.42 17.63
N ARG A 84 10.56 -17.50 18.33
CA ARG A 84 11.62 -17.45 19.33
C ARG A 84 12.98 -17.05 18.75
N ILE A 85 13.34 -17.59 17.58
CA ILE A 85 14.61 -17.27 16.91
C ILE A 85 14.62 -15.81 16.48
N VAL A 86 13.56 -15.32 15.81
CA VAL A 86 13.52 -13.96 15.29
C VAL A 86 13.52 -12.92 16.40
N ILE A 87 12.78 -13.15 17.49
CA ILE A 87 12.77 -12.27 18.67
C ILE A 87 14.14 -12.28 19.36
N SER A 88 14.71 -13.47 19.58
CA SER A 88 16.03 -13.57 20.20
C SER A 88 17.14 -12.94 19.34
N ASN A 89 16.99 -12.97 18.02
CA ASN A 89 17.86 -12.23 17.10
C ASN A 89 17.67 -10.72 17.28
N HIS A 90 16.42 -10.23 17.27
CA HIS A 90 16.08 -8.82 17.47
C HIS A 90 16.68 -8.25 18.77
N MET A 91 16.50 -8.95 19.89
CA MET A 91 17.05 -8.56 21.19
C MET A 91 18.58 -8.44 21.19
N LYS A 92 19.29 -9.26 20.39
CA LYS A 92 20.75 -9.17 20.28
C LYS A 92 21.22 -8.04 19.35
N ASN A 93 20.33 -7.47 18.55
CA ASN A 93 20.63 -6.35 17.65
C ASN A 93 20.15 -4.99 18.19
N THR A 94 19.44 -4.98 19.33
CA THR A 94 18.85 -3.79 19.97
C THR A 94 19.28 -3.66 21.43
N GLY A 95 19.35 -2.43 21.94
CA GLY A 95 19.59 -2.15 23.36
C GLY A 95 18.49 -2.73 24.24
N ASN A 96 18.83 -3.06 25.50
CA ASN A 96 17.89 -3.56 26.50
C ASN A 96 17.36 -2.47 27.44
N SER A 97 17.85 -1.24 27.34
CA SER A 97 17.38 -0.10 28.10
C SER A 97 16.32 0.65 27.29
N PHE A 98 15.11 0.74 27.84
CA PHE A 98 14.05 1.54 27.26
C PHE A 98 14.40 3.02 27.31
N VAL A 99 14.88 3.51 28.46
CA VAL A 99 15.27 4.91 28.65
C VAL A 99 16.32 5.32 27.62
N ASP A 100 17.40 4.54 27.47
CA ASP A 100 18.47 4.85 26.50
C ASP A 100 17.93 4.87 25.06
N THR A 101 17.03 3.93 24.73
CA THR A 101 16.42 3.87 23.40
C THR A 101 15.57 5.11 23.13
N MET A 102 14.77 5.56 24.10
CA MET A 102 13.94 6.77 23.96
C MET A 102 14.80 8.04 23.90
N MET A 103 15.89 8.11 24.68
CA MET A 103 16.86 9.21 24.59
C MET A 103 17.54 9.25 23.21
N GLU A 104 17.91 8.09 22.65
CA GLU A 104 18.48 8.01 21.30
C GLU A 104 17.48 8.51 20.23
N LEU A 105 16.19 8.17 20.38
CA LEU A 105 15.12 8.64 19.49
C LEU A 105 14.84 10.14 19.65
N TYR A 106 15.00 10.70 20.85
CA TYR A 106 14.82 12.11 21.14
C TYR A 106 15.98 12.97 20.60
N GLU A 107 17.21 12.49 20.79
CA GLU A 107 18.42 13.13 20.26
C GLU A 107 18.67 12.83 18.78
N PHE A 108 17.71 12.17 18.11
CA PHE A 108 17.79 11.90 16.69
C PHE A 108 18.01 13.20 15.91
N LYS A 109 19.04 13.17 15.07
CA LYS A 109 19.34 14.22 14.13
C LYS A 109 18.99 13.73 12.74
N ASP A 110 18.34 14.60 11.98
CA ASP A 110 18.15 14.36 10.56
C ASP A 110 19.51 14.25 9.85
N LYS A 111 19.45 13.91 8.57
CA LYS A 111 20.67 13.72 7.76
C LYS A 111 21.46 15.03 7.54
N GLN A 112 20.87 16.19 7.85
CA GLN A 112 21.50 17.51 7.81
C GLN A 112 22.13 17.90 9.15
N GLY A 113 21.95 17.08 10.19
CA GLY A 113 22.47 17.31 11.54
C GLY A 113 21.57 18.17 12.40
N HIS A 114 20.37 18.54 11.93
CA HIS A 114 19.37 19.24 12.74
C HIS A 114 18.69 18.24 13.66
N LYS A 115 18.44 18.65 14.91
CA LYS A 115 17.66 17.85 15.85
C LYS A 115 16.22 17.72 15.32
N SER A 116 15.77 16.49 15.12
CA SER A 116 14.45 16.16 14.56
C SER A 116 13.84 15.02 15.39
N PRO A 117 13.47 15.28 16.64
CA PRO A 117 13.15 14.22 17.60
C PRO A 117 12.02 13.32 17.08
N LEU A 118 12.19 12.00 17.22
CA LEU A 118 11.17 11.03 16.81
C LEU A 118 10.14 10.76 17.93
N VAL A 119 10.48 11.15 19.15
CA VAL A 119 9.62 11.11 20.35
C VAL A 119 9.35 12.52 20.88
N SER A 120 8.27 12.72 21.61
CA SER A 120 7.88 14.05 22.14
C SER A 120 8.77 14.53 23.28
N ASP A 121 8.82 15.86 23.45
CA ASP A 121 9.44 16.50 24.62
C ASP A 121 8.80 15.98 25.93
N ASP A 122 7.45 15.90 25.98
CA ASP A 122 6.72 15.36 27.15
C ASP A 122 7.18 13.95 27.55
N LEU A 123 7.44 13.06 26.58
CA LEU A 123 7.91 11.70 26.87
C LEU A 123 9.33 11.75 27.44
N TYR A 124 10.18 12.59 26.86
CA TYR A 124 11.56 12.76 27.29
C TYR A 124 11.63 13.29 28.73
N ASP A 125 10.87 14.36 29.04
CA ASP A 125 10.81 14.96 30.36
C ASP A 125 10.28 13.97 31.41
N PHE A 126 9.24 13.20 31.07
CA PHE A 126 8.74 12.15 31.96
C PHE A 126 9.81 11.10 32.31
N LEU A 127 10.67 10.75 31.34
CA LEU A 127 11.73 9.76 31.55
C LEU A 127 12.92 10.30 32.34
N LEU A 128 13.17 11.61 32.34
CA LEU A 128 14.16 12.22 33.22
C LEU A 128 13.79 12.05 34.70
N ASP A 129 12.50 12.13 35.02
CA ASP A 129 12.01 12.05 36.39
C ASP A 129 11.74 10.60 36.85
N PHE A 130 11.28 9.72 35.94
CA PHE A 130 10.78 8.38 36.29
C PHE A 130 11.44 7.22 35.54
N GLY A 131 12.50 7.46 34.77
CA GLY A 131 13.16 6.47 33.92
C GLY A 131 13.49 5.16 34.64
N ASP A 132 14.09 5.23 35.84
CA ASP A 132 14.45 4.03 36.62
C ASP A 132 13.23 3.17 36.98
N LYS A 133 12.14 3.80 37.43
CA LYS A 133 10.89 3.08 37.76
C LYS A 133 10.26 2.45 36.52
N VAL A 134 10.32 3.13 35.38
CA VAL A 134 9.78 2.63 34.10
C VAL A 134 10.58 1.42 33.63
N GLU A 135 11.90 1.46 33.74
CA GLU A 135 12.78 0.37 33.33
C GLU A 135 12.49 -0.92 34.14
N GLU A 136 12.24 -0.78 35.45
CA GLU A 136 11.86 -1.89 36.33
C GLU A 136 10.50 -2.55 35.97
N MET A 137 9.60 -1.82 35.31
CA MET A 137 8.29 -2.35 34.91
C MET A 137 8.35 -3.29 33.69
N ILE A 138 9.39 -3.17 32.86
CA ILE A 138 9.45 -3.84 31.56
C ILE A 138 9.83 -5.31 31.69
N SER A 139 9.03 -6.18 31.08
CA SER A 139 9.27 -7.63 31.02
C SER A 139 9.57 -8.07 29.59
N PHE A 140 10.86 -8.18 29.26
CA PHE A 140 11.31 -8.59 27.91
C PHE A 140 10.91 -10.01 27.52
N ASP A 141 10.62 -10.89 28.48
CA ASP A 141 10.15 -12.25 28.18
C ASP A 141 8.82 -12.26 27.42
N ARG A 142 8.02 -11.18 27.53
CA ARG A 142 6.75 -11.02 26.83
C ARG A 142 6.92 -10.81 25.32
N ASP A 143 8.09 -10.42 24.82
CA ASP A 143 8.36 -10.36 23.37
C ASP A 143 8.17 -11.73 22.71
N TYR A 144 8.40 -12.82 23.46
CA TYR A 144 8.23 -14.18 22.96
C TYR A 144 6.76 -14.64 22.87
N LEU A 145 5.79 -13.82 23.29
CA LEU A 145 4.36 -14.07 23.06
C LEU A 145 3.92 -13.71 21.63
N ILE A 146 4.79 -13.02 20.89
CA ILE A 146 4.57 -12.59 19.51
C ILE A 146 5.15 -13.66 18.58
N ASP A 147 4.34 -14.12 17.63
CA ASP A 147 4.80 -15.10 16.64
C ASP A 147 5.65 -14.46 15.53
N TYR A 148 6.20 -15.27 14.64
CA TYR A 148 7.06 -14.79 13.55
C TYR A 148 6.37 -13.73 12.68
N PHE A 149 5.11 -13.94 12.30
CA PHE A 149 4.40 -13.04 11.39
C PHE A 149 3.99 -11.75 12.09
N GLY A 150 3.52 -11.84 13.33
CA GLY A 150 3.24 -10.67 14.15
C GLY A 150 4.48 -9.80 14.35
N PHE A 151 5.64 -10.42 14.63
CA PHE A 151 6.89 -9.69 14.75
C PHE A 151 7.31 -9.05 13.43
N LYS A 152 7.20 -9.76 12.30
CA LYS A 152 7.51 -9.18 10.99
C LYS A 152 6.59 -8.02 10.61
N THR A 153 5.33 -8.05 11.01
CA THR A 153 4.42 -6.90 10.87
C THR A 153 4.91 -5.72 11.73
N LEU A 154 5.29 -5.95 12.99
CA LEU A 154 5.84 -4.92 13.85
C LEU A 154 7.15 -4.32 13.31
N GLU A 155 8.11 -5.16 12.93
CA GLU A 155 9.41 -4.76 12.39
C GLU A 155 9.28 -3.96 11.09
N ARG A 156 8.31 -4.30 10.24
CA ARG A 156 8.10 -3.61 8.98
C ARG A 156 7.65 -2.17 9.19
N SER A 157 6.67 -1.95 10.08
CA SER A 157 5.91 -0.70 10.10
C SER A 157 5.76 0.00 11.45
N TYR A 158 5.88 -0.70 12.58
CA TYR A 158 5.52 -0.17 13.91
C TYR A 158 6.73 0.20 14.78
N LEU A 159 7.79 -0.62 14.75
CA LEU A 159 8.97 -0.38 15.58
C LEU A 159 9.79 0.78 15.01
N MET A 160 10.16 1.73 15.87
CA MET A 160 10.96 2.88 15.46
C MET A 160 12.35 2.49 14.97
N LYS A 161 12.81 3.24 13.95
CA LYS A 161 14.07 3.01 13.25
C LYS A 161 14.90 4.28 13.24
N ILE A 162 16.20 4.13 13.46
CA ILE A 162 17.19 5.18 13.25
C ILE A 162 18.06 4.74 12.08
N ASN A 163 18.15 5.59 11.05
CA ASN A 163 18.93 5.30 9.83
C ASN A 163 18.60 3.93 9.21
N GLY A 164 17.31 3.58 9.16
CA GLY A 164 16.82 2.30 8.62
C GLY A 164 17.00 1.09 9.54
N LYS A 165 17.73 1.21 10.65
CA LYS A 165 17.91 0.14 11.64
C LYS A 165 16.85 0.24 12.74
N THR A 166 16.15 -0.86 13.01
CA THR A 166 15.22 -0.94 14.14
C THR A 166 15.97 -0.83 15.46
N VAL A 167 15.58 0.14 16.28
CA VAL A 167 16.14 0.37 17.63
C VAL A 167 15.14 -0.01 18.72
N GLU A 168 13.85 0.07 18.43
CA GLU A 168 12.78 -0.20 19.38
C GLU A 168 12.48 -1.71 19.49
N ARG A 169 12.33 -2.22 20.72
CA ARG A 169 11.79 -3.56 20.98
C ARG A 169 10.26 -3.52 21.09
N PRO A 170 9.54 -4.63 20.86
CA PRO A 170 8.09 -4.64 21.05
C PRO A 170 7.67 -4.16 22.46
N GLN A 171 8.38 -4.58 23.52
CA GLN A 171 8.14 -4.04 24.86
C GLN A 171 8.36 -2.52 24.97
N HIS A 172 9.38 -1.97 24.31
CA HIS A 172 9.61 -0.53 24.29
C HIS A 172 8.43 0.20 23.65
N MET A 173 7.90 -0.34 22.54
CA MET A 173 6.73 0.23 21.87
C MET A 173 5.48 0.19 22.77
N TRP A 174 5.21 -0.93 23.46
CA TRP A 174 4.09 -1.01 24.40
C TRP A 174 4.23 -0.01 25.55
N MET A 175 5.45 0.15 26.09
CA MET A 175 5.72 1.11 27.17
C MET A 175 5.59 2.56 26.68
N ARG A 176 6.15 2.90 25.52
CA ARG A 176 6.01 4.22 24.90
C ARG A 176 4.54 4.58 24.69
N VAL A 177 3.73 3.64 24.22
CA VAL A 177 2.28 3.85 24.05
C VAL A 177 1.60 4.05 25.41
N ALA A 178 1.94 3.27 26.44
CA ALA A 178 1.35 3.43 27.76
C ALA A 178 1.68 4.80 28.38
N ILE A 179 2.94 5.24 28.28
CA ILE A 179 3.38 6.56 28.77
C ILE A 179 2.76 7.68 27.93
N GLY A 180 2.73 7.57 26.61
CA GLY A 180 2.12 8.59 25.76
C GLY A 180 0.60 8.71 25.91
N ILE A 181 -0.08 7.79 26.60
CA ILE A 181 -1.51 7.93 26.94
C ILE A 181 -1.67 8.56 28.33
N HIS A 182 -0.87 8.12 29.31
CA HIS A 182 -1.09 8.43 30.72
C HIS A 182 -0.11 9.45 31.31
N GLY A 183 1.11 9.54 30.79
CA GLY A 183 2.23 10.36 31.29
C GLY A 183 2.12 11.87 31.05
N HIS A 184 0.91 12.40 30.95
CA HIS A 184 0.61 13.82 30.79
C HIS A 184 -0.16 14.41 32.00
N GLY A 185 -0.19 13.69 33.14
CA GLY A 185 -1.04 14.00 34.29
C GLY A 185 -0.59 15.21 35.12
N LYS A 186 -1.59 15.93 35.67
CA LYS A 186 -1.46 17.08 36.58
C LYS A 186 -1.74 16.75 38.06
N ALA A 187 -2.10 15.49 38.39
CA ALA A 187 -2.70 15.11 39.67
C ALA A 187 -1.67 14.65 40.72
N THR A 188 -0.85 13.63 40.42
CA THR A 188 0.41 13.25 41.09
C THR A 188 1.08 12.15 40.27
N TYR A 189 2.41 12.19 40.11
CA TYR A 189 3.13 11.23 39.27
C TYR A 189 3.00 9.75 39.71
N ASP A 190 2.69 9.47 40.98
CA ASP A 190 2.52 8.10 41.46
C ASP A 190 1.26 7.41 40.89
N GLN A 191 0.18 8.16 40.64
CA GLN A 191 -1.04 7.59 40.03
C GLN A 191 -0.83 7.28 38.55
N ASP A 192 -0.12 8.14 37.81
CA ASP A 192 0.19 7.94 36.40
C ASP A 192 1.02 6.66 36.20
N LEU A 193 2.00 6.39 37.08
CA LEU A 193 2.81 5.17 37.02
C LEU A 193 1.98 3.89 37.18
N VAL A 194 0.94 3.90 38.02
CA VAL A 194 0.02 2.75 38.17
C VAL A 194 -0.74 2.51 36.87
N LEU A 195 -1.27 3.56 36.26
CA LEU A 195 -2.03 3.49 35.00
C LEU A 195 -1.15 3.06 33.81
N ILE A 196 0.09 3.56 33.76
CA ILE A 196 1.10 3.17 32.78
C ILE A 196 1.40 1.68 32.92
N LYS A 197 1.70 1.21 34.15
CA LYS A 197 2.01 -0.19 34.41
C LYS A 197 0.85 -1.11 34.02
N GLU A 198 -0.37 -0.78 34.43
CA GLU A 198 -1.57 -1.57 34.12
C GLU A 198 -1.81 -1.66 32.61
N THR A 199 -1.71 -0.53 31.91
CA THR A 199 -1.86 -0.46 30.45
C THR A 199 -0.76 -1.26 29.74
N TYR A 200 0.50 -1.09 30.15
CA TYR A 200 1.64 -1.83 29.62
C TYR A 200 1.48 -3.34 29.83
N ASP A 201 1.12 -3.77 31.04
CA ASP A 201 0.96 -5.17 31.38
C ASP A 201 -0.10 -5.84 30.51
N LEU A 202 -1.28 -5.22 30.40
CA LEU A 202 -2.38 -5.78 29.62
C LEU A 202 -2.08 -5.81 28.11
N MET A 203 -1.46 -4.76 27.55
CA MET A 203 -1.06 -4.76 26.13
C MET A 203 0.03 -5.79 25.83
N SER A 204 1.10 -5.82 26.64
CA SER A 204 2.23 -6.73 26.43
C SER A 204 1.87 -8.20 26.66
N GLN A 205 0.83 -8.48 27.45
CA GLN A 205 0.23 -9.81 27.63
C GLN A 205 -0.88 -10.12 26.60
N LYS A 206 -1.09 -9.24 25.62
CA LYS A 206 -2.01 -9.41 24.47
C LYS A 206 -3.50 -9.37 24.83
N TYR A 207 -3.88 -8.92 26.02
CA TYR A 207 -5.29 -8.78 26.41
C TYR A 207 -6.05 -7.80 25.53
N PHE A 208 -5.38 -6.72 25.11
CA PHE A 208 -5.89 -5.79 24.11
C PHE A 208 -4.75 -5.12 23.36
N THR A 209 -5.09 -4.41 22.30
CA THR A 209 -4.16 -3.50 21.62
C THR A 209 -4.92 -2.27 21.10
N HIS A 210 -4.28 -1.12 21.13
CA HIS A 210 -4.80 0.09 20.49
C HIS A 210 -4.73 -0.02 18.96
N ALA A 211 -5.49 0.83 18.27
CA ALA A 211 -5.45 0.90 16.82
C ALA A 211 -4.09 1.38 16.31
N THR A 212 -3.84 1.11 15.02
CA THR A 212 -2.56 1.39 14.37
C THR A 212 -2.06 2.83 14.52
N PRO A 213 -2.89 3.89 14.35
CA PRO A 213 -2.43 5.27 14.55
C PRO A 213 -1.93 5.53 15.96
N THR A 214 -2.58 4.96 16.98
CA THR A 214 -2.12 5.07 18.37
C THR A 214 -0.76 4.39 18.54
N LEU A 215 -0.56 3.18 18.01
CA LEU A 215 0.72 2.47 18.12
C LEU A 215 1.87 3.22 17.43
N PHE A 216 1.59 3.85 16.28
CA PHE A 216 2.57 4.64 15.54
C PHE A 216 2.93 5.95 16.23
N ASN A 217 1.92 6.70 16.68
CA ASN A 217 2.10 8.12 16.95
C ASN A 217 2.10 8.47 18.45
N CYS A 218 1.73 7.54 19.33
CA CYS A 218 1.75 7.80 20.77
C CYS A 218 3.19 8.00 21.27
N GLY A 219 3.40 9.04 22.07
CA GLY A 219 4.75 9.48 22.50
C GLY A 219 5.59 10.13 21.39
N THR A 220 5.00 10.55 20.27
CA THR A 220 5.70 11.29 19.20
C THR A 220 5.36 12.79 19.23
N PRO A 221 6.12 13.69 18.59
CA PRO A 221 5.91 15.14 18.67
C PRO A 221 4.54 15.65 18.24
N ARG A 222 3.83 14.93 17.35
CA ARG A 222 2.47 15.26 16.89
C ARG A 222 1.60 14.00 16.90
N PRO A 223 1.09 13.59 18.08
CA PRO A 223 0.44 12.31 18.25
C PRO A 223 -0.97 12.32 17.66
N GLN A 224 -1.12 12.06 16.36
CA GLN A 224 -2.44 11.79 15.76
C GLN A 224 -2.80 10.31 16.02
N LEU A 225 -3.71 10.08 16.97
CA LEU A 225 -4.02 8.77 17.54
C LEU A 225 -5.35 8.18 17.02
N SER A 226 -6.21 9.01 16.43
CA SER A 226 -7.54 8.62 15.94
C SER A 226 -7.50 7.98 14.55
N SER A 227 -8.36 6.98 14.30
CA SER A 227 -8.27 6.16 13.08
C SER A 227 -9.19 6.58 11.93
N CYS A 228 -10.36 7.12 12.24
CA CYS A 228 -11.38 7.41 11.24
C CYS A 228 -12.08 8.73 11.54
N PHE A 229 -12.57 9.37 10.47
CA PHE A 229 -13.25 10.65 10.51
C PHE A 229 -14.55 10.60 9.70
N LEU A 230 -15.61 11.25 10.19
CA LEU A 230 -16.88 11.38 9.47
C LEU A 230 -17.10 12.85 9.16
N ILE A 231 -17.08 13.17 7.88
CA ILE A 231 -17.16 14.53 7.36
C ILE A 231 -18.52 14.74 6.70
N ALA A 232 -19.12 15.88 6.97
CA ALA A 232 -20.25 16.39 6.21
C ALA A 232 -19.74 17.24 5.05
N MET A 233 -20.32 17.04 3.87
CA MET A 233 -20.21 18.06 2.83
C MET A 233 -20.76 19.39 3.37
N GLU A 234 -19.87 20.39 3.47
CA GLU A 234 -20.12 21.63 4.20
C GLU A 234 -21.38 22.34 3.68
N GLU A 235 -21.42 22.60 2.37
CA GLU A 235 -22.54 23.25 1.69
C GLU A 235 -22.59 22.81 0.22
N ASP A 236 -23.76 22.91 -0.40
CA ASP A 236 -23.96 22.73 -1.84
C ASP A 236 -23.50 23.98 -2.62
N SER A 237 -22.22 24.30 -2.51
CA SER A 237 -21.54 25.43 -3.12
C SER A 237 -20.10 25.05 -3.49
N ILE A 238 -19.49 25.75 -4.43
CA ILE A 238 -18.08 25.50 -4.78
C ILE A 238 -17.17 25.71 -3.56
N GLU A 239 -17.42 26.76 -2.77
CA GLU A 239 -16.66 27.03 -1.54
C GLU A 239 -16.81 25.88 -0.53
N GLY A 240 -18.04 25.42 -0.26
CA GLY A 240 -18.29 24.31 0.65
C GLY A 240 -17.64 23.00 0.18
N ILE A 241 -17.70 22.71 -1.12
CA ILE A 241 -17.06 21.53 -1.73
C ILE A 241 -15.54 21.57 -1.55
N TYR A 242 -14.90 22.69 -1.85
CA TYR A 242 -13.44 22.81 -1.76
C TYR A 242 -12.94 22.92 -0.30
N ASN A 243 -13.72 23.51 0.61
CA ASN A 243 -13.45 23.46 2.05
C ASN A 243 -13.48 22.02 2.56
N THR A 244 -14.50 21.25 2.16
CA THR A 244 -14.62 19.83 2.49
C THR A 244 -13.45 19.02 1.91
N LEU A 245 -13.04 19.30 0.68
CA LEU A 245 -11.89 18.65 0.04
C LEU A 245 -10.58 18.94 0.78
N LYS A 246 -10.37 20.20 1.21
CA LYS A 246 -9.23 20.61 2.03
C LYS A 246 -9.21 19.86 3.36
N ASP A 247 -10.35 19.77 4.05
CA ASP A 247 -10.47 18.99 5.30
C ASP A 247 -10.11 17.52 5.05
N CYS A 248 -10.59 16.93 3.96
CA CYS A 248 -10.24 15.57 3.55
C CYS A 248 -8.74 15.39 3.32
N ALA A 249 -8.10 16.33 2.61
CA ALA A 249 -6.66 16.28 2.35
C ALA A 249 -5.83 16.40 3.63
N LEU A 250 -6.20 17.29 4.56
CA LEU A 250 -5.52 17.46 5.86
C LEU A 250 -5.62 16.19 6.73
N ILE A 251 -6.79 15.56 6.75
CA ILE A 251 -7.01 14.31 7.48
C ILE A 251 -6.24 13.15 6.82
N SER A 252 -6.33 13.03 5.50
CA SER A 252 -5.65 11.97 4.73
C SER A 252 -4.13 12.06 4.84
N LYS A 253 -3.57 13.27 4.89
CA LYS A 253 -2.13 13.51 5.10
C LYS A 253 -1.60 12.85 6.38
N MET A 254 -2.45 12.72 7.39
CA MET A 254 -2.11 12.07 8.68
C MET A 254 -2.58 10.61 8.73
N ALA A 255 -2.80 9.98 7.56
CA ALA A 255 -3.26 8.60 7.39
C ALA A 255 -4.65 8.28 7.99
N GLY A 256 -5.52 9.30 8.16
CA GLY A 256 -6.89 9.12 8.62
C GLY A 256 -7.83 8.61 7.53
N GLY A 257 -8.61 7.56 7.82
CA GLY A 257 -9.68 7.09 6.92
C GLY A 257 -10.93 7.97 7.00
N ILE A 258 -11.62 8.21 5.88
CA ILE A 258 -12.73 9.17 5.82
C ILE A 258 -14.04 8.50 5.41
N GLY A 259 -15.12 8.78 6.11
CA GLY A 259 -16.50 8.66 5.61
C GLY A 259 -17.06 10.04 5.30
N LEU A 260 -17.51 10.28 4.07
CA LEU A 260 -18.03 11.57 3.62
C LEU A 260 -19.47 11.41 3.12
N HIS A 261 -20.43 12.06 3.74
CA HIS A 261 -21.78 12.17 3.15
C HIS A 261 -21.90 13.37 2.24
N ILE A 262 -22.59 13.16 1.11
CA ILE A 262 -22.79 14.17 0.06
C ILE A 262 -24.27 14.34 -0.33
N HIS A 263 -25.19 13.93 0.55
CA HIS A 263 -26.64 13.91 0.28
C HIS A 263 -27.23 15.28 -0.08
N ASN A 264 -26.56 16.35 0.33
CA ASN A 264 -26.96 17.74 0.12
C ASN A 264 -26.49 18.32 -1.23
N VAL A 265 -25.60 17.65 -1.96
CA VAL A 265 -25.07 18.16 -3.24
C VAL A 265 -26.12 18.02 -4.33
N ARG A 266 -26.39 19.09 -5.09
CA ARG A 266 -27.41 19.06 -6.13
C ARG A 266 -27.08 18.09 -7.26
N ALA A 267 -28.11 17.41 -7.76
CA ALA A 267 -27.99 16.41 -8.84
C ALA A 267 -27.74 17.03 -10.23
N THR A 268 -27.37 16.22 -11.22
CA THR A 268 -27.16 16.64 -12.61
C THR A 268 -28.42 17.32 -13.19
N GLY A 269 -28.26 18.40 -13.95
CA GLY A 269 -29.36 19.17 -14.54
C GLY A 269 -30.02 20.19 -13.62
N SER A 270 -29.65 20.26 -12.34
CA SER A 270 -30.17 21.28 -11.41
C SER A 270 -29.77 22.69 -11.80
N HIS A 271 -30.64 23.67 -11.58
CA HIS A 271 -30.35 25.06 -11.90
C HIS A 271 -29.27 25.67 -10.98
N ILE A 272 -28.37 26.48 -11.54
CA ILE A 272 -27.36 27.25 -10.79
C ILE A 272 -27.72 28.73 -10.87
N ARG A 273 -28.34 29.25 -9.81
CA ARG A 273 -28.89 30.63 -9.76
C ARG A 273 -27.85 31.73 -10.05
N GLY A 274 -26.59 31.55 -9.66
CA GLY A 274 -25.53 32.55 -9.83
C GLY A 274 -24.96 32.65 -11.26
N THR A 275 -24.76 31.51 -11.92
CA THR A 275 -24.17 31.44 -13.27
C THR A 275 -25.23 31.27 -14.38
N ASN A 276 -26.50 31.12 -14.00
CA ASN A 276 -27.62 30.79 -14.88
C ASN A 276 -27.39 29.50 -15.71
N GLY A 277 -26.55 28.59 -15.20
CA GLY A 277 -26.21 27.32 -15.84
C GLY A 277 -26.95 26.13 -15.23
N THR A 278 -26.57 24.92 -15.66
CA THR A 278 -27.04 23.64 -15.12
C THR A 278 -25.89 22.90 -14.42
N SER A 279 -26.20 22.20 -13.32
CA SER A 279 -25.24 21.38 -12.58
C SER A 279 -24.85 20.14 -13.37
N ASN A 280 -23.58 19.75 -13.30
CA ASN A 280 -23.10 18.47 -13.81
C ASN A 280 -23.32 17.31 -12.82
N GLY A 281 -23.82 17.60 -11.62
CA GLY A 281 -24.10 16.62 -10.57
C GLY A 281 -22.85 16.14 -9.83
N ILE A 282 -22.98 14.98 -9.16
CA ILE A 282 -21.95 14.50 -8.22
C ILE A 282 -20.72 13.89 -8.92
N VAL A 283 -20.82 13.45 -10.17
CA VAL A 283 -19.76 12.68 -10.85
C VAL A 283 -18.46 13.48 -11.00
N PRO A 284 -18.44 14.71 -11.58
CA PRO A 284 -17.22 15.49 -11.70
C PRO A 284 -16.63 15.87 -10.34
N MET A 285 -17.49 16.18 -9.36
CA MET A 285 -17.07 16.47 -7.98
C MET A 285 -16.33 15.27 -7.39
N LEU A 286 -16.92 14.08 -7.47
CA LEU A 286 -16.31 12.85 -6.94
C LEU A 286 -15.03 12.46 -7.67
N ARG A 287 -14.86 12.83 -8.94
CA ARG A 287 -13.55 12.70 -9.62
C ARG A 287 -12.49 13.60 -9.00
N VAL A 288 -12.84 14.80 -8.57
CA VAL A 288 -11.91 15.66 -7.82
C VAL A 288 -11.53 15.01 -6.49
N PHE A 289 -12.51 14.48 -5.72
CA PHE A 289 -12.20 13.75 -4.47
C PHE A 289 -11.35 12.49 -4.72
N ASN A 290 -11.63 11.74 -5.78
CA ASN A 290 -10.85 10.58 -6.21
C ASN A 290 -9.42 10.98 -6.52
N ASN A 291 -9.26 12.02 -7.32
CA ASN A 291 -7.96 12.56 -7.68
C ASN A 291 -7.26 13.15 -6.47
N THR A 292 -7.96 13.71 -5.48
CA THR A 292 -7.34 14.14 -4.21
C THR A 292 -6.89 12.95 -3.37
N ALA A 293 -7.68 11.88 -3.31
CA ALA A 293 -7.28 10.65 -2.63
C ALA A 293 -6.00 10.04 -3.25
N LYS A 294 -5.84 10.17 -4.59
CA LYS A 294 -4.59 9.87 -5.32
C LYS A 294 -3.52 10.98 -5.22
N TYR A 295 -3.88 12.26 -5.18
CA TYR A 295 -2.95 13.41 -5.28
C TYR A 295 -2.21 13.68 -3.98
N VAL A 296 -2.73 13.17 -2.86
CA VAL A 296 -1.91 13.05 -1.65
C VAL A 296 -0.69 12.10 -1.89
N ASP A 297 -0.53 11.58 -3.12
CA ASP A 297 0.66 10.92 -3.66
C ASP A 297 1.53 11.85 -4.58
N GLN A 298 2.83 11.60 -4.56
CA GLN A 298 3.95 12.50 -4.92
C GLN A 298 4.27 12.45 -6.43
N CYS A 299 4.60 13.54 -7.16
CA CYS A 299 4.68 13.54 -8.66
C CYS A 299 5.78 14.43 -9.36
N ILE A 300 5.92 14.35 -10.71
CA ILE A 300 6.99 14.98 -11.57
C ILE A 300 6.42 15.76 -12.80
N ILE A 301 7.11 16.76 -13.38
CA ILE A 301 6.61 17.56 -14.53
C ILE A 301 6.52 16.82 -15.90
N PRO A 302 5.72 17.32 -16.89
CA PRO A 302 5.39 16.62 -18.14
C PRO A 302 6.57 16.46 -19.11
N THR A 303 7.53 17.38 -19.07
CA THR A 303 8.66 17.42 -20.00
C THR A 303 9.82 16.54 -19.56
N THR A 304 9.74 15.90 -18.38
CA THR A 304 10.80 15.02 -17.87
C THR A 304 10.99 13.83 -18.81
N ILE A 305 12.25 13.57 -19.17
CA ILE A 305 12.63 12.48 -20.08
C ILE A 305 12.77 11.17 -19.30
N ILE A 306 12.03 10.15 -19.74
CA ILE A 306 12.09 8.76 -19.27
C ILE A 306 12.71 7.87 -20.35
N TYR A 307 13.51 6.88 -19.94
CA TYR A 307 14.05 5.89 -20.86
C TYR A 307 13.08 4.72 -21.04
N THR A 308 12.78 4.40 -22.30
CA THR A 308 11.84 3.34 -22.69
C THR A 308 12.47 2.41 -23.73
N THR A 309 11.86 1.25 -24.00
CA THR A 309 12.32 0.35 -25.07
C THR A 309 12.20 0.97 -26.46
N ASP A 310 11.32 1.95 -26.66
CA ASP A 310 11.16 2.62 -27.96
C ASP A 310 12.10 3.81 -28.15
N GLY A 311 12.81 4.20 -27.09
CA GLY A 311 13.67 5.38 -27.05
C GLY A 311 13.43 6.25 -25.83
N PRO A 312 14.28 7.27 -25.61
CA PRO A 312 13.98 8.33 -24.66
C PRO A 312 12.71 9.07 -25.07
N LYS A 313 11.82 9.32 -24.12
CA LYS A 313 10.53 9.98 -24.39
C LYS A 313 10.17 10.90 -23.23
N GLN A 314 9.42 11.97 -23.48
CA GLN A 314 8.84 12.76 -22.40
C GLN A 314 7.77 11.94 -21.67
N ILE A 315 7.68 12.07 -20.35
CA ILE A 315 6.73 11.29 -19.53
C ILE A 315 5.29 11.47 -20.01
N GLN A 316 4.91 12.68 -20.46
CA GLN A 316 3.59 12.97 -21.03
C GLN A 316 3.25 12.21 -22.32
N ASN A 317 4.25 11.71 -23.04
CA ASN A 317 4.05 10.95 -24.27
C ASN A 317 4.03 9.42 -24.00
N CYS A 318 4.06 8.99 -22.74
CA CYS A 318 3.93 7.59 -22.37
C CYS A 318 2.52 7.08 -22.62
N THR A 319 2.42 5.86 -23.15
CA THR A 319 1.15 5.25 -23.55
C THR A 319 0.94 3.96 -22.79
N VAL A 320 -0.15 3.90 -22.02
CA VAL A 320 -0.58 2.74 -21.24
C VAL A 320 -0.68 1.50 -22.12
N GLY A 321 -0.17 0.37 -21.62
CA GLY A 321 -0.22 -0.93 -22.32
C GLY A 321 0.73 -1.06 -23.52
N GLN A 322 1.45 0.01 -23.89
CA GLN A 322 2.37 0.02 -25.03
C GLN A 322 3.80 0.37 -24.63
N THR A 323 3.98 1.42 -23.84
CA THR A 323 5.32 1.91 -23.49
C THR A 323 5.93 1.02 -22.42
N ALA A 324 7.12 0.45 -22.69
CA ALA A 324 7.89 -0.28 -21.69
C ALA A 324 9.06 0.54 -21.15
N ILE A 325 9.15 0.67 -19.83
CA ILE A 325 10.11 1.49 -19.08
C ILE A 325 11.11 0.62 -18.32
N PHE A 326 12.20 1.19 -17.81
CA PHE A 326 13.22 0.46 -17.06
C PHE A 326 13.12 0.70 -15.55
N ASN A 327 13.21 -0.38 -14.77
CA ASN A 327 13.16 -0.36 -13.31
C ASN A 327 14.56 -0.42 -12.66
N MET A 328 14.59 -0.46 -11.32
CA MET A 328 15.80 -0.47 -10.48
C MET A 328 16.73 -1.65 -10.73
N ASN A 329 16.20 -2.74 -11.32
CA ASN A 329 16.96 -3.94 -11.67
C ASN A 329 17.49 -3.89 -13.13
N GLY A 330 17.25 -2.79 -13.84
CA GLY A 330 17.58 -2.61 -15.26
C GLY A 330 16.68 -3.39 -16.22
N LYS A 331 15.63 -4.05 -15.72
CA LYS A 331 14.67 -4.81 -16.52
C LYS A 331 13.60 -3.87 -17.09
N SER A 332 13.01 -4.26 -18.22
CA SER A 332 11.89 -3.51 -18.81
C SER A 332 10.52 -4.06 -18.37
N GLU A 333 9.56 -3.16 -18.22
CA GLU A 333 8.17 -3.48 -17.87
C GLU A 333 7.19 -2.52 -18.55
N ILE A 334 6.00 -2.99 -18.94
CA ILE A 334 4.97 -2.18 -19.60
C ILE A 334 4.23 -1.33 -18.57
N ILE A 335 4.05 -0.04 -18.87
CA ILE A 335 3.25 0.88 -18.05
C ILE A 335 1.79 0.42 -18.02
N LYS A 336 1.25 0.27 -16.82
CA LYS A 336 -0.14 -0.10 -16.55
C LYS A 336 -1.06 1.13 -16.50
N ASP A 337 -0.55 2.24 -15.96
CA ASP A 337 -1.31 3.48 -15.86
C ASP A 337 -0.38 4.70 -15.92
N VAL A 338 -0.90 5.82 -16.45
CA VAL A 338 -0.23 7.14 -16.46
C VAL A 338 -1.09 8.06 -15.62
N LEU A 339 -0.56 8.51 -14.49
CA LEU A 339 -1.28 9.34 -13.53
C LEU A 339 -1.00 10.81 -13.84
N GLU A 340 -2.02 11.54 -14.30
CA GLU A 340 -1.94 12.98 -14.61
C GLU A 340 -2.79 13.78 -13.63
N HIS A 341 -2.27 14.90 -13.12
CA HIS A 341 -3.05 15.81 -12.27
C HIS A 341 -2.50 17.24 -12.30
N HIS A 342 -3.38 18.21 -12.11
CA HIS A 342 -3.00 19.61 -11.99
C HIS A 342 -2.33 19.89 -10.64
N TYR A 343 -1.26 20.68 -10.63
CA TYR A 343 -0.49 21.07 -9.45
C TYR A 343 -0.23 22.56 -9.47
N GLU A 344 -0.50 23.20 -8.33
CA GLU A 344 -0.08 24.57 -8.03
C GLU A 344 0.67 24.56 -6.69
N GLY A 345 1.99 24.79 -6.72
CA GLY A 345 2.80 24.74 -5.51
C GLY A 345 4.30 24.70 -5.76
N GLU A 346 5.04 24.29 -4.74
CA GLU A 346 6.50 24.25 -4.75
C GLU A 346 7.04 23.01 -5.48
N LEU A 347 8.02 23.17 -6.36
CA LEU A 347 8.85 22.11 -6.94
C LEU A 347 10.33 22.35 -6.63
N LEU A 348 11.10 21.27 -6.68
CA LEU A 348 12.55 21.29 -6.64
C LEU A 348 13.12 21.09 -8.04
N GLU A 349 14.00 21.99 -8.46
CA GLU A 349 14.86 21.89 -9.63
C GLU A 349 16.19 21.25 -9.21
N ILE A 350 16.40 19.98 -9.54
CA ILE A 350 17.58 19.19 -9.17
C ILE A 350 18.49 19.00 -10.39
N GLU A 351 19.70 19.53 -10.33
CA GLU A 351 20.70 19.38 -11.38
C GLU A 351 21.78 18.37 -10.96
N THR A 352 22.04 17.32 -11.74
CA THR A 352 23.18 16.41 -11.52
C THR A 352 24.31 16.63 -12.54
N MET A 353 25.53 16.20 -12.22
CA MET A 353 26.73 16.38 -13.05
C MET A 353 26.63 15.78 -14.47
N HIS A 354 25.70 14.86 -14.70
CA HIS A 354 25.52 14.13 -15.96
C HIS A 354 24.12 14.33 -16.55
N SER A 355 23.33 15.26 -16.01
CA SER A 355 22.00 15.61 -16.53
C SER A 355 22.12 16.63 -17.65
N PHE A 356 21.30 16.53 -18.69
CA PHE A 356 21.20 17.53 -19.74
C PHE A 356 20.22 18.63 -19.36
N PHE A 357 19.18 18.27 -18.60
CA PHE A 357 18.17 19.16 -18.05
C PHE A 357 18.06 18.92 -16.54
N PRO A 358 17.69 19.94 -15.74
CA PRO A 358 17.37 19.70 -14.35
C PRO A 358 16.08 18.88 -14.23
N LEU A 359 16.01 18.04 -13.19
CA LEU A 359 14.79 17.35 -12.81
C LEU A 359 13.92 18.29 -11.98
N ASN A 360 12.72 18.60 -12.48
CA ASN A 360 11.72 19.33 -11.72
C ASN A 360 10.71 18.35 -11.11
N ILE A 361 10.65 18.31 -9.78
CA ILE A 361 10.01 17.25 -9.02
C ILE A 361 9.40 17.80 -7.73
N THR A 362 8.30 17.23 -7.26
CA THR A 362 7.74 17.63 -5.96
C THR A 362 8.68 17.25 -4.81
N PRO A 363 8.79 18.05 -3.73
CA PRO A 363 9.72 17.78 -2.63
C PRO A 363 9.58 16.38 -2.01
N MET A 364 8.39 15.80 -2.06
CA MET A 364 8.11 14.52 -1.45
C MET A 364 8.40 13.33 -2.36
N HIS A 365 8.65 13.52 -3.66
CA HIS A 365 8.78 12.38 -4.58
C HIS A 365 10.17 11.73 -4.47
N PRO A 366 10.29 10.39 -4.26
CA PRO A 366 11.55 9.78 -3.88
C PRO A 366 12.47 9.51 -5.08
N LEU A 367 13.76 9.74 -4.89
CA LEU A 367 14.84 9.39 -5.81
C LEU A 367 15.75 8.34 -5.17
N TYR A 368 16.30 7.44 -6.00
CA TYR A 368 17.25 6.44 -5.55
C TYR A 368 18.66 7.04 -5.48
N VAL A 369 19.26 7.03 -4.30
CA VAL A 369 20.46 7.81 -4.02
C VAL A 369 21.47 7.05 -3.17
N LEU A 370 22.72 7.49 -3.21
CA LEU A 370 23.73 7.18 -2.20
C LEU A 370 24.02 8.47 -1.42
N LYS A 371 23.50 8.55 -0.19
CA LYS A 371 23.61 9.77 0.64
C LYS A 371 24.99 9.99 1.24
N GLY A 372 25.29 11.24 1.58
CA GLY A 372 26.41 11.60 2.46
C GLY A 372 27.80 11.41 1.84
N GLN A 373 27.93 11.60 0.52
CA GLN A 373 29.19 11.47 -0.21
C GLN A 373 29.80 12.85 -0.47
N GLU A 374 30.53 13.41 0.50
CA GLU A 374 31.19 14.70 0.35
C GLU A 374 32.01 14.84 -0.95
N LYS A 375 32.05 16.08 -1.46
CA LYS A 375 32.78 16.44 -2.67
C LYS A 375 34.29 16.27 -2.44
N GLY A 376 34.92 15.36 -3.18
CA GLY A 376 36.35 15.06 -3.04
C GLY A 376 36.67 13.71 -2.40
N LEU A 377 35.67 12.99 -1.86
CA LEU A 377 35.85 11.60 -1.44
C LEU A 377 36.30 10.72 -2.61
N ASN A 378 37.37 9.96 -2.38
CA ASN A 378 37.91 9.02 -3.36
C ASN A 378 36.91 7.87 -3.58
N TYR A 379 36.64 7.54 -4.85
CA TYR A 379 35.74 6.44 -5.21
C TYR A 379 36.14 5.08 -4.66
N ASN A 380 37.44 4.83 -4.41
CA ASN A 380 37.88 3.62 -3.73
C ASN A 380 37.41 3.58 -2.27
N VAL A 381 37.30 4.74 -1.59
CA VAL A 381 36.73 4.83 -0.24
C VAL A 381 35.23 4.55 -0.30
N ILE A 382 34.52 5.15 -1.27
CA ILE A 382 33.08 4.90 -1.45
C ILE A 382 32.82 3.41 -1.74
N ARG A 383 33.59 2.81 -2.65
CA ARG A 383 33.55 1.37 -2.97
C ARG A 383 33.80 0.50 -1.74
N ASN A 384 34.89 0.76 -1.01
CA ASN A 384 35.20 0.00 0.20
C ASN A 384 34.10 0.12 1.26
N ARG A 385 33.43 1.26 1.37
CA ARG A 385 32.30 1.46 2.30
C ARG A 385 31.05 0.70 1.82
N LEU A 386 30.78 0.65 0.52
CA LEU A 386 29.70 -0.15 -0.07
C LEU A 386 29.97 -1.66 0.10
N ASP A 387 31.19 -2.12 -0.21
CA ASP A 387 31.58 -3.54 -0.08
C ASP A 387 31.52 -4.04 1.37
N LYS A 388 31.86 -3.16 2.32
CA LYS A 388 31.74 -3.41 3.76
C LYS A 388 30.33 -3.16 4.31
N LYS A 389 29.36 -2.78 3.47
CA LYS A 389 27.97 -2.42 3.84
C LYS A 389 27.89 -1.34 4.94
N ILE A 390 28.84 -0.41 4.94
CA ILE A 390 28.87 0.77 5.83
C ILE A 390 27.93 1.85 5.31
N ILE A 391 27.76 1.91 3.99
CA ILE A 391 26.80 2.77 3.28
C ILE A 391 26.07 1.88 2.27
N ASP A 392 24.82 2.21 1.97
CA ASP A 392 24.00 1.50 0.98
C ASP A 392 23.17 2.50 0.17
N PHE A 393 22.60 2.05 -0.93
CA PHE A 393 21.64 2.82 -1.71
C PHE A 393 20.30 2.88 -0.97
N GLU A 394 19.62 4.02 -1.06
CA GLU A 394 18.32 4.21 -0.39
C GLU A 394 17.41 5.13 -1.22
N TRP A 395 16.10 5.00 -0.99
CA TRP A 395 15.12 5.98 -1.47
C TRP A 395 15.14 7.21 -0.57
N CYS A 396 15.12 8.38 -1.20
CA CYS A 396 15.18 9.67 -0.54
C CYS A 396 14.18 10.61 -1.18
N ASP A 397 13.27 11.17 -0.39
CA ASP A 397 12.41 12.27 -0.84
C ASP A 397 13.27 13.40 -1.41
N ALA A 398 12.87 13.95 -2.56
CA ALA A 398 13.63 14.97 -3.27
C ALA A 398 14.01 16.19 -2.39
N GLY A 399 13.17 16.55 -1.42
CA GLY A 399 13.36 17.64 -0.47
C GLY A 399 14.39 17.37 0.62
N GLU A 400 14.74 16.11 0.86
CA GLU A 400 15.86 15.76 1.74
C GLU A 400 17.19 15.62 1.01
N LEU A 401 17.20 15.78 -0.32
CA LEU A 401 18.40 15.66 -1.13
C LEU A 401 19.32 16.85 -0.86
N THR A 402 20.62 16.58 -0.82
CA THR A 402 21.66 17.60 -0.66
C THR A 402 22.69 17.50 -1.78
N THR A 403 23.50 18.54 -1.94
CA THR A 403 24.65 18.51 -2.88
C THR A 403 25.75 17.53 -2.46
N LYS A 404 25.66 16.93 -1.27
CA LYS A 404 26.54 15.85 -0.81
C LYS A 404 26.09 14.48 -1.32
N ASP A 405 24.92 14.36 -1.92
CA ASP A 405 24.37 13.07 -2.33
C ASP A 405 24.72 12.72 -3.78
N MET A 406 24.64 11.45 -4.11
CA MET A 406 24.78 10.95 -5.48
C MET A 406 23.49 10.27 -5.92
N VAL A 407 22.93 10.68 -7.05
CA VAL A 407 21.77 10.04 -7.67
C VAL A 407 22.22 8.78 -8.42
N VAL A 408 21.43 7.72 -8.32
CA VAL A 408 21.75 6.38 -8.81
C VAL A 408 21.00 6.10 -10.12
N TYR A 409 21.68 5.44 -11.04
CA TYR A 409 21.19 4.99 -12.33
C TYR A 409 21.42 3.48 -12.47
N PRO A 410 20.38 2.64 -12.57
CA PRO A 410 20.57 1.26 -13.02
C PRO A 410 21.08 1.21 -14.46
N ILE A 411 21.95 0.22 -14.74
CA ILE A 411 22.38 -0.12 -16.10
C ILE A 411 21.28 -1.00 -16.73
N PRO A 412 20.59 -0.55 -17.79
CA PRO A 412 19.55 -1.34 -18.44
C PRO A 412 20.12 -2.62 -19.04
N ASN A 413 19.45 -3.76 -18.80
CA ASN A 413 19.89 -5.09 -19.25
C ASN A 413 18.94 -5.76 -20.26
N HIS A 414 17.85 -5.09 -20.65
CA HIS A 414 16.97 -5.57 -21.72
C HIS A 414 17.65 -5.47 -23.09
N PHE A 415 17.62 -6.58 -23.83
CA PHE A 415 18.01 -6.63 -25.24
C PHE A 415 17.17 -7.67 -26.01
N ILE A 416 17.09 -7.47 -27.32
CA ILE A 416 16.49 -8.38 -28.29
C ILE A 416 17.55 -8.64 -29.35
N ASP A 417 18.18 -9.82 -29.32
CA ASP A 417 19.20 -10.16 -30.31
C ASP A 417 18.57 -10.61 -31.64
N LYS A 418 18.66 -9.74 -32.65
CA LYS A 418 18.31 -10.08 -34.03
C LYS A 418 19.54 -10.62 -34.74
N LYS A 419 19.58 -11.94 -34.96
CA LYS A 419 20.71 -12.63 -35.58
C LYS A 419 21.02 -12.13 -36.99
N GLU A 420 20.03 -11.60 -37.72
CA GLU A 420 20.25 -11.05 -39.06
C GLU A 420 20.98 -9.70 -39.06
N ILE A 421 21.04 -9.00 -37.91
CA ILE A 421 21.71 -7.71 -37.78
C ILE A 421 23.11 -7.93 -37.21
N THR A 422 24.12 -7.57 -38.00
CA THR A 422 25.54 -7.69 -37.66
C THR A 422 26.12 -6.39 -37.09
N GLU A 423 27.35 -6.46 -36.58
CA GLU A 423 28.12 -5.30 -36.13
C GLU A 423 28.38 -4.31 -37.27
N ASN A 424 28.64 -4.82 -38.49
CA ASN A 424 28.80 -3.99 -39.69
C ASN A 424 27.50 -3.28 -40.07
N ASP A 425 26.35 -3.96 -39.93
CA ASP A 425 25.04 -3.33 -40.18
C ASP A 425 24.79 -2.19 -39.18
N CYS A 426 25.18 -2.36 -37.91
CA CYS A 426 25.10 -1.33 -36.87
C CYS A 426 26.04 -0.14 -37.15
N TYR A 427 27.27 -0.41 -37.60
CA TYR A 427 28.22 0.63 -37.97
C TYR A 427 27.73 1.44 -39.18
N MET A 428 27.21 0.76 -40.22
CA MET A 428 26.59 1.41 -41.37
C MET A 428 25.38 2.26 -40.97
N TYR A 429 24.52 1.73 -40.10
CA TYR A 429 23.36 2.47 -39.57
C TYR A 429 23.79 3.75 -38.84
N GLY A 430 24.83 3.69 -38.00
CA GLY A 430 25.40 4.88 -37.34
C GLY A 430 25.99 5.89 -38.33
N ILE A 431 26.69 5.44 -39.38
CA ILE A 431 27.24 6.32 -40.43
C ILE A 431 26.11 7.07 -41.15
N ILE A 432 25.01 6.38 -41.49
CA ILE A 432 23.87 7.02 -42.17
C ILE A 432 23.17 8.03 -41.25
N LEU A 433 23.07 7.74 -39.94
CA LEU A 433 22.51 8.68 -38.97
C LEU A 433 23.33 9.98 -38.87
N GLY A 434 24.66 9.95 -39.07
CA GLY A 434 25.44 11.18 -39.10
C GLY A 434 25.45 11.87 -40.47
N ASP A 435 26.42 11.51 -41.31
CA ASP A 435 26.68 12.13 -42.62
C ASP A 435 25.72 11.68 -43.75
N GLY A 436 24.80 10.78 -43.44
CA GLY A 436 23.90 10.17 -44.41
C GLY A 436 22.51 10.78 -44.52
N CYS A 437 21.84 10.46 -45.62
CA CYS A 437 20.44 10.77 -45.88
C CYS A 437 19.77 9.63 -46.66
N MET A 438 18.51 9.34 -46.34
CA MET A 438 17.67 8.42 -47.10
C MET A 438 16.38 9.11 -47.54
N ASN A 439 15.91 8.79 -48.74
CA ASN A 439 14.66 9.30 -49.29
C ASN A 439 13.50 8.32 -49.06
N ASN A 440 12.37 8.83 -48.57
CA ASN A 440 11.15 8.04 -48.33
C ASN A 440 10.49 7.52 -49.62
N LYS A 441 10.59 8.26 -50.75
CA LYS A 441 9.88 7.90 -51.99
C LYS A 441 10.47 6.68 -52.68
N ASP A 442 11.78 6.69 -52.90
CA ASP A 442 12.42 5.69 -53.77
C ASP A 442 13.37 4.75 -53.01
N GLY A 443 13.58 4.98 -51.71
CA GLY A 443 14.52 4.23 -50.87
C GLY A 443 16.00 4.45 -51.19
N ASN A 444 16.29 5.39 -52.10
CA ASN A 444 17.64 5.81 -52.45
C ASN A 444 18.24 6.62 -51.30
N GLY A 445 19.55 6.50 -51.10
CA GLY A 445 20.26 7.25 -50.07
C GLY A 445 21.63 7.72 -50.54
N TYR A 446 22.23 8.59 -49.73
CA TYR A 446 23.61 9.00 -49.92
C TYR A 446 24.31 9.25 -48.59
N VAL A 447 25.63 9.08 -48.56
CA VAL A 447 26.52 9.58 -47.50
C VAL A 447 27.51 10.53 -48.15
N SER A 448 27.71 11.71 -47.55
CA SER A 448 28.71 12.68 -48.01
C SER A 448 29.82 12.79 -46.98
N MET A 449 31.07 12.66 -47.40
CA MET A 449 32.20 12.67 -46.47
C MET A 449 33.42 13.34 -47.09
N HIS A 450 34.36 13.78 -46.25
CA HIS A 450 35.62 14.35 -46.71
C HIS A 450 36.50 13.26 -47.34
N THR A 451 36.96 13.48 -48.58
CA THR A 451 37.66 12.47 -49.41
C THR A 451 38.90 11.88 -48.74
N ILE A 452 39.69 12.72 -48.05
CA ILE A 452 40.96 12.29 -47.41
C ILE A 452 40.72 11.84 -45.96
N ASN A 453 40.26 12.75 -45.10
CA ASN A 453 40.11 12.51 -43.66
C ASN A 453 39.19 11.33 -43.29
N LYS A 454 38.18 11.04 -44.11
CA LYS A 454 37.20 9.96 -43.88
C LYS A 454 37.35 8.79 -44.86
N LYS A 455 38.53 8.62 -45.46
CA LYS A 455 38.81 7.52 -46.42
C LYS A 455 38.46 6.13 -45.87
N HIS A 456 38.76 5.88 -44.60
CA HIS A 456 38.45 4.59 -43.96
C HIS A 456 36.94 4.29 -43.91
N ILE A 457 36.08 5.32 -43.80
CA ILE A 457 34.62 5.18 -43.84
C ILE A 457 34.17 4.82 -45.26
N ARG A 458 34.73 5.50 -46.26
CA ARG A 458 34.47 5.20 -47.67
C ARG A 458 34.83 3.74 -47.99
N ASP A 459 36.04 3.33 -47.64
CA ASP A 459 36.54 1.97 -47.91
C ASP A 459 35.66 0.91 -47.21
N PHE A 460 35.14 1.21 -46.00
CA PHE A 460 34.15 0.38 -45.33
C PHE A 460 32.81 0.30 -46.09
N ILE A 461 32.23 1.43 -46.50
CA ILE A 461 30.93 1.45 -47.19
C ILE A 461 31.00 0.69 -48.51
N GLU A 462 32.08 0.88 -49.29
CA GLU A 462 32.29 0.15 -50.53
C GLU A 462 32.31 -1.37 -50.30
N LYS A 463 33.10 -1.83 -49.33
CA LYS A 463 33.17 -3.25 -48.96
C LYS A 463 31.81 -3.77 -48.49
N TYR A 464 31.13 -3.03 -47.63
CA TYR A 464 29.82 -3.40 -47.10
C TYR A 464 28.75 -3.51 -48.21
N PHE A 465 28.75 -2.59 -49.19
CA PHE A 465 27.84 -2.65 -50.33
C PHE A 465 28.17 -3.77 -51.31
N GLN A 466 29.45 -4.09 -51.51
CA GLN A 466 29.86 -5.26 -52.29
C GLN A 466 29.38 -6.57 -51.63
N GLU A 467 29.58 -6.71 -50.31
CA GLU A 467 29.13 -7.88 -49.54
C GLU A 467 27.60 -8.04 -49.55
N LYS A 468 26.85 -6.93 -49.52
CA LYS A 468 25.39 -6.92 -49.52
C LYS A 468 24.76 -6.83 -50.92
N ILE A 469 25.57 -6.83 -51.98
CA ILE A 469 25.13 -6.76 -53.37
C ILE A 469 24.23 -5.54 -53.61
N VAL A 470 24.70 -4.36 -53.22
CA VAL A 470 24.00 -3.08 -53.35
C VAL A 470 24.62 -2.29 -54.50
N ASP A 471 23.80 -1.87 -55.47
CA ASP A 471 24.27 -0.97 -56.53
C ASP A 471 24.51 0.44 -56.00
N TYR A 472 25.73 0.96 -56.21
CA TYR A 472 26.13 2.30 -55.78
C TYR A 472 26.95 3.06 -56.82
N LYS A 473 26.98 4.39 -56.67
CA LYS A 473 27.80 5.31 -57.47
C LYS A 473 28.60 6.21 -56.54
N ILE A 474 29.88 6.41 -56.86
CA ILE A 474 30.75 7.35 -56.16
C ILE A 474 30.95 8.58 -57.05
N ILE A 475 30.70 9.76 -56.47
CA ILE A 475 30.96 11.05 -57.10
C ILE A 475 31.98 11.78 -56.22
N VAL A 476 33.11 12.14 -56.78
CA VAL A 476 34.15 12.93 -56.09
C VAL A 476 34.11 14.35 -56.66
N ASP A 477 33.92 15.33 -55.79
CA ASP A 477 33.87 16.76 -56.12
C ASP A 477 34.77 17.53 -55.15
N GLY A 478 35.96 17.91 -55.61
CA GLY A 478 37.03 18.47 -54.78
C GLY A 478 37.38 17.57 -53.59
N ASN A 479 37.31 18.13 -52.37
CA ASN A 479 37.58 17.41 -51.13
C ASN A 479 36.36 16.65 -50.56
N THR A 480 35.25 16.56 -51.30
CA THR A 480 34.06 15.81 -50.88
C THR A 480 33.85 14.58 -51.75
N THR A 481 33.69 13.43 -51.11
CA THR A 481 33.23 12.19 -51.74
C THR A 481 31.78 11.94 -51.35
N ARG A 482 30.90 11.79 -52.33
CA ARG A 482 29.50 11.43 -52.12
C ARG A 482 29.23 10.05 -52.71
N LEU A 483 28.81 9.13 -51.86
CA LEU A 483 28.42 7.77 -52.25
C LEU A 483 26.90 7.69 -52.24
N ARG A 484 26.29 7.35 -53.37
CA ARG A 484 24.85 7.21 -53.56
C ARG A 484 24.49 5.76 -53.85
N TRP A 485 23.40 5.25 -53.29
CA TRP A 485 22.91 3.90 -53.59
C TRP A 485 21.41 3.91 -53.90
N ASN A 486 20.99 2.89 -54.63
CA ASN A 486 19.58 2.62 -54.92
C ASN A 486 18.96 1.74 -53.83
N ARG A 487 17.63 1.71 -53.74
CA ARG A 487 16.93 0.80 -52.84
C ARG A 487 17.37 -0.66 -53.06
N ALA A 488 17.87 -1.29 -52.00
CA ALA A 488 18.27 -2.69 -52.00
C ALA A 488 17.51 -3.49 -50.93
N VAL A 489 17.04 -4.68 -51.28
CA VAL A 489 16.25 -5.55 -50.38
C VAL A 489 17.11 -6.10 -49.24
N HIS A 490 18.41 -6.33 -49.50
CA HIS A 490 19.37 -6.92 -48.57
C HIS A 490 19.85 -5.98 -47.45
N LEU A 491 19.49 -4.69 -47.49
CA LEU A 491 19.81 -3.76 -46.41
C LEU A 491 18.84 -3.97 -45.23
N PRO A 492 19.32 -4.05 -43.98
CA PRO A 492 18.50 -4.35 -42.80
C PRO A 492 17.74 -3.14 -42.23
N PHE A 493 17.82 -1.97 -42.88
CA PHE A 493 17.19 -0.72 -42.46
C PHE A 493 16.25 -0.14 -43.55
N ARG A 494 15.32 0.70 -43.13
CA ARG A 494 14.29 1.41 -43.92
C ARG A 494 14.24 2.88 -43.48
N TYR A 495 13.52 3.72 -44.21
CA TYR A 495 13.40 5.15 -43.91
C TYR A 495 12.97 5.42 -42.46
N ASN A 496 11.95 4.72 -41.97
CA ASN A 496 11.43 4.86 -40.60
C ASN A 496 12.41 4.40 -39.51
N ASP A 497 13.49 3.67 -39.86
CA ASP A 497 14.54 3.36 -38.90
C ASP A 497 15.38 4.61 -38.59
N PHE A 498 15.47 5.59 -39.49
CA PHE A 498 16.31 6.79 -39.33
C PHE A 498 15.53 8.04 -38.95
N TYR A 499 14.29 8.15 -39.44
CA TYR A 499 13.49 9.37 -39.32
C TYR A 499 12.18 9.09 -38.58
N ASP A 500 11.74 10.06 -37.79
CA ASP A 500 10.39 10.09 -37.23
C ASP A 500 9.38 10.72 -38.22
N GLU A 501 8.14 10.92 -37.76
CA GLU A 501 7.07 11.54 -38.55
C GLU A 501 7.34 13.01 -38.89
N THR A 502 8.18 13.69 -38.09
CA THR A 502 8.60 15.08 -38.29
C THR A 502 9.85 15.21 -39.19
N LYS A 503 10.39 14.09 -39.67
CA LYS A 503 11.64 13.97 -40.44
C LYS A 503 12.89 14.32 -39.64
N GLU A 504 12.83 14.30 -38.32
CA GLU A 504 13.98 14.38 -37.44
C GLU A 504 14.66 13.01 -37.31
N LYS A 505 15.99 13.04 -37.18
CA LYS A 505 16.78 11.82 -37.06
C LYS A 505 16.64 11.23 -35.65
N ARG A 506 16.43 9.93 -35.56
CA ARG A 506 16.29 9.17 -34.31
C ARG A 506 16.91 7.77 -34.40
N ILE A 507 17.12 7.13 -33.25
CA ILE A 507 17.48 5.71 -33.20
C ILE A 507 16.21 4.89 -32.94
N HIS A 508 15.76 4.14 -33.93
CA HIS A 508 14.56 3.31 -33.76
C HIS A 508 14.78 2.20 -32.70
N GLY A 509 13.77 1.90 -31.87
CA GLY A 509 13.85 0.93 -30.76
C GLY A 509 14.41 -0.45 -31.15
N LYS A 510 14.08 -0.93 -32.37
CA LYS A 510 14.70 -2.10 -33.03
C LYS A 510 16.24 -2.13 -32.95
N TRP A 511 16.90 -0.99 -33.10
CA TRP A 511 18.35 -0.85 -33.06
C TRP A 511 18.84 -0.55 -31.64
N LEU A 512 18.08 0.24 -30.88
CA LEU A 512 18.40 0.63 -29.50
C LEU A 512 18.40 -0.55 -28.51
N ASN A 513 17.64 -1.61 -28.82
CA ASN A 513 17.53 -2.81 -27.99
C ASN A 513 18.44 -3.95 -28.46
N LEU A 514 19.37 -3.75 -29.38
CA LEU A 514 20.34 -4.80 -29.70
C LEU A 514 21.32 -5.03 -28.51
N PRO A 515 21.96 -6.20 -28.42
CA PRO A 515 23.01 -6.47 -27.45
C PRO A 515 24.16 -5.44 -27.46
N THR A 516 24.80 -5.22 -26.31
CA THR A 516 25.87 -4.21 -26.12
C THR A 516 27.02 -4.35 -27.10
N ASN A 517 27.39 -5.58 -27.50
CA ASN A 517 28.43 -5.83 -28.50
C ASN A 517 28.06 -5.33 -29.90
N LYS A 518 26.76 -5.20 -30.24
CA LYS A 518 26.27 -4.67 -31.51
C LYS A 518 26.01 -3.15 -31.45
N ILE A 519 25.27 -2.66 -30.45
CA ILE A 519 24.86 -1.24 -30.38
C ILE A 519 26.04 -0.26 -30.28
N LYS A 520 27.17 -0.69 -29.70
CA LYS A 520 28.38 0.15 -29.60
C LYS A 520 28.91 0.58 -30.97
N TYR A 521 28.60 -0.16 -32.04
CA TYR A 521 28.99 0.22 -33.39
C TYR A 521 28.09 1.30 -34.00
N ILE A 522 26.86 1.48 -33.53
CA ILE A 522 26.01 2.63 -33.90
C ILE A 522 26.66 3.91 -33.37
N LEU A 523 27.09 3.89 -32.10
CA LEU A 523 27.89 4.96 -31.48
C LEU A 523 29.17 5.22 -32.29
N LYS A 524 29.91 4.17 -32.68
CA LYS A 524 31.12 4.32 -33.51
C LYS A 524 30.84 5.03 -34.84
N GLY A 525 29.76 4.64 -35.52
CA GLY A 525 29.35 5.23 -36.79
C GLY A 525 29.07 6.72 -36.66
N LEU A 526 28.24 7.09 -35.69
CA LEU A 526 27.86 8.48 -35.41
C LEU A 526 29.07 9.37 -35.08
N ILE A 527 30.00 8.87 -34.26
CA ILE A 527 31.18 9.63 -33.88
C ILE A 527 32.19 9.76 -35.03
N HIS A 528 32.38 8.72 -35.86
CA HIS A 528 33.26 8.82 -37.03
C HIS A 528 32.76 9.82 -38.08
N THR A 529 31.45 10.05 -38.14
CA THR A 529 30.84 11.01 -39.05
C THR A 529 30.76 12.41 -38.43
N ASP A 530 29.91 12.62 -37.45
CA ASP A 530 29.60 13.96 -36.93
C ASP A 530 30.27 14.25 -35.58
N GLY A 531 31.01 13.28 -35.05
CA GLY A 531 31.75 13.44 -33.80
C GLY A 531 33.12 14.06 -33.98
N CYS A 532 33.62 14.63 -32.89
CA CYS A 532 35.00 15.08 -32.76
C CYS A 532 35.74 14.17 -31.78
N ILE A 533 36.83 13.56 -32.24
CA ILE A 533 37.75 12.75 -31.43
C ILE A 533 39.07 13.51 -31.34
N ASP A 534 39.23 14.36 -30.33
CA ASP A 534 40.50 15.02 -30.03
C ASP A 534 40.84 14.83 -28.54
N LYS A 535 40.89 15.90 -27.73
CA LYS A 535 41.09 15.79 -26.27
C LYS A 535 39.93 15.09 -25.58
N GLU A 536 38.70 15.40 -25.99
CA GLU A 536 37.45 14.76 -25.55
C GLU A 536 36.74 14.13 -26.76
N ILE A 537 35.82 13.19 -26.51
CA ILE A 537 34.92 12.67 -27.55
C ILE A 537 33.62 13.45 -27.43
N VAL A 538 33.28 14.20 -28.47
CA VAL A 538 32.12 15.10 -28.47
C VAL A 538 31.22 14.77 -29.66
N PHE A 539 29.93 14.76 -29.42
CA PHE A 539 28.91 14.65 -30.46
C PHE A 539 27.94 15.83 -30.33
N ASP A 540 27.85 16.65 -31.37
CA ASP A 540 27.01 17.84 -31.40
C ASP A 540 25.93 17.65 -32.47
N ASN A 541 24.65 17.76 -32.09
CA ASN A 541 23.54 17.56 -33.02
C ASN A 541 22.32 18.41 -32.66
N THR A 542 21.50 18.73 -33.65
CA THR A 542 20.25 19.46 -33.45
C THR A 542 19.07 18.55 -33.05
N SER A 543 19.17 17.24 -33.27
CA SER A 543 18.19 16.26 -32.79
C SER A 543 18.46 15.90 -31.33
N LEU A 544 17.52 16.29 -30.44
CA LEU A 544 17.57 15.91 -29.04
C LEU A 544 17.37 14.40 -28.85
N ASP A 545 16.50 13.78 -29.65
CA ASP A 545 16.26 12.33 -29.61
C ASP A 545 17.54 11.56 -29.88
N LEU A 546 18.31 11.96 -30.91
CA LEU A 546 19.56 11.30 -31.27
C LEU A 546 20.60 11.43 -30.14
N ILE A 547 20.66 12.59 -29.49
CA ILE A 547 21.55 12.85 -28.35
C ILE A 547 21.17 12.01 -27.14
N GLN A 548 19.88 11.96 -26.80
CA GLN A 548 19.39 11.18 -25.67
C GLN A 548 19.48 9.68 -25.92
N SER A 549 19.27 9.23 -27.17
CA SER A 549 19.46 7.84 -27.58
C SER A 549 20.93 7.43 -27.48
N LEU A 550 21.85 8.31 -27.85
CA LEU A 550 23.29 8.08 -27.70
C LEU A 550 23.71 8.03 -26.22
N LYS A 551 23.15 8.94 -25.40
CA LYS A 551 23.30 8.90 -23.93
C LYS A 551 22.79 7.57 -23.36
N PHE A 552 21.65 7.07 -23.84
CA PHE A 552 21.09 5.79 -23.43
C PHE A 552 21.94 4.57 -23.85
N ILE A 553 22.53 4.59 -25.06
CA ILE A 553 23.50 3.57 -25.49
C ILE A 553 24.72 3.56 -24.55
N CYS A 554 25.27 4.74 -24.24
CA CYS A 554 26.37 4.86 -23.27
C CYS A 554 25.95 4.34 -21.89
N LEU A 555 24.73 4.63 -21.43
CA LEU A 555 24.21 4.12 -20.17
C LEU A 555 24.15 2.58 -20.16
N LYS A 556 23.68 1.93 -21.23
CA LYS A 556 23.72 0.47 -21.41
C LYS A 556 25.14 -0.11 -21.43
N MET A 557 26.12 0.67 -21.89
CA MET A 557 27.55 0.32 -21.81
C MET A 557 28.13 0.53 -20.41
N GLY A 558 27.37 1.09 -19.46
CA GLY A 558 27.83 1.41 -18.12
C GLY A 558 28.64 2.71 -18.05
N ILE A 559 28.31 3.70 -18.88
CA ILE A 559 29.01 4.97 -19.02
C ILE A 559 28.03 6.13 -18.86
N LEU A 560 28.24 7.02 -17.88
CA LEU A 560 27.51 8.29 -17.80
C LEU A 560 28.20 9.36 -18.63
N THR A 561 27.44 10.02 -19.50
CA THR A 561 27.88 11.14 -20.33
C THR A 561 27.39 12.45 -19.75
N SER A 562 28.15 13.53 -19.97
CA SER A 562 27.70 14.90 -19.67
C SER A 562 27.36 15.64 -20.96
N GLY A 563 26.74 16.80 -20.85
CA GLY A 563 26.41 17.60 -22.03
C GLY A 563 25.95 19.00 -21.66
N TYR A 564 25.72 19.82 -22.68
CA TYR A 564 25.17 21.16 -22.52
C TYR A 564 24.45 21.60 -23.79
N ILE A 565 23.49 22.50 -23.61
CA ILE A 565 22.76 23.15 -24.68
C ILE A 565 23.63 24.26 -25.27
N ARG A 566 23.72 24.32 -26.59
CA ARG A 566 24.44 25.35 -27.33
C ARG A 566 23.46 26.08 -28.24
N ASP A 567 23.03 27.24 -27.78
CA ASP A 567 22.20 28.16 -28.56
C ASP A 567 23.09 29.04 -29.44
N ARG A 568 22.89 28.91 -30.75
CA ARG A 568 23.55 29.70 -31.80
C ARG A 568 22.53 30.24 -32.78
N VAL A 569 21.23 30.22 -32.41
CA VAL A 569 20.15 30.62 -33.29
C VAL A 569 20.33 32.10 -33.63
N GLY A 570 20.32 32.42 -34.94
CA GLY A 570 20.61 33.76 -35.45
C GLY A 570 22.10 34.06 -35.73
N GLU A 571 23.02 33.15 -35.41
CA GLU A 571 24.41 33.25 -35.92
C GLU A 571 24.43 32.90 -37.42
N SER A 572 25.08 33.72 -38.22
CA SER A 572 25.22 33.53 -39.67
C SER A 572 26.68 33.40 -40.09
N HIS A 573 26.98 32.48 -41.00
CA HIS A 573 28.30 32.36 -41.62
C HIS A 573 28.20 32.43 -43.14
N GLU A 574 29.12 33.17 -43.76
CA GLU A 574 29.19 33.32 -45.20
C GLU A 574 29.95 32.14 -45.82
N THR A 575 29.34 31.50 -46.80
CA THR A 575 29.95 30.39 -47.56
C THR A 575 29.98 30.75 -49.05
N GLU A 576 30.76 30.01 -49.84
CA GLU A 576 30.77 30.13 -51.31
C GLU A 576 29.38 29.93 -51.96
N LYS A 577 28.39 29.41 -51.21
CA LYS A 577 27.00 29.18 -51.65
C LYS A 577 25.99 30.12 -51.00
N GLY A 578 26.44 31.16 -50.28
CA GLY A 578 25.60 32.15 -49.60
C GLY A 578 25.69 32.13 -48.08
N ILE A 579 24.87 32.95 -47.42
CA ILE A 579 24.80 33.07 -45.96
C ILE A 579 24.00 31.89 -45.40
N ILE A 580 24.62 31.12 -44.50
CA ILE A 580 23.95 30.06 -43.74
C ILE A 580 23.70 30.58 -42.33
N GLU A 581 22.42 30.69 -41.98
CA GLU A 581 21.95 31.06 -40.64
C GLU A 581 21.58 29.81 -39.84
N ASN A 582 22.03 29.76 -38.58
CA ASN A 582 21.64 28.71 -37.65
C ASN A 582 20.20 28.93 -37.18
N LYS A 583 19.31 27.97 -37.46
CA LYS A 583 17.87 28.07 -37.16
C LYS A 583 17.39 27.19 -36.00
N LYS A 584 18.25 26.33 -35.47
CA LYS A 584 17.93 25.39 -34.40
C LYS A 584 19.01 25.42 -33.33
N ILE A 585 18.59 25.18 -32.09
CA ILE A 585 19.48 24.93 -30.97
C ILE A 585 20.22 23.60 -31.21
N SER A 586 21.48 23.55 -30.78
CA SER A 586 22.32 22.36 -30.87
C SER A 586 22.60 21.81 -29.48
N TYR A 587 22.70 20.49 -29.36
CA TYR A 587 22.91 19.78 -28.11
C TYR A 587 24.26 19.06 -28.19
N CYS A 588 25.16 19.41 -27.28
CA CYS A 588 26.51 18.88 -27.25
C CYS A 588 26.64 17.80 -26.17
N LEU A 589 26.88 16.55 -26.58
CA LEU A 589 27.14 15.40 -25.72
C LEU A 589 28.65 15.16 -25.60
N ARG A 590 29.14 15.02 -24.37
CA ARG A 590 30.53 14.69 -24.06
C ARG A 590 30.62 13.26 -23.55
N ILE A 591 31.37 12.44 -24.28
CA ILE A 591 31.56 11.02 -23.99
C ILE A 591 32.95 10.84 -23.37
N PRO A 592 33.03 10.29 -22.15
CA PRO A 592 34.31 10.03 -21.50
C PRO A 592 35.06 8.89 -22.21
N LYS A 593 36.38 9.03 -22.33
CA LYS A 593 37.29 8.00 -22.87
C LYS A 593 37.50 6.84 -21.89
N THR A 594 36.45 6.06 -21.62
CA THR A 594 36.59 4.80 -20.87
C THR A 594 37.34 3.77 -21.71
N LYS A 595 37.79 2.68 -21.08
CA LYS A 595 38.51 1.61 -21.78
C LYS A 595 37.68 1.05 -22.94
N GLU A 596 36.39 0.81 -22.73
CA GLU A 596 35.46 0.31 -23.74
C GLU A 596 35.33 1.26 -24.94
N ILE A 597 35.38 2.57 -24.70
CA ILE A 597 35.34 3.61 -25.75
C ILE A 597 36.68 3.67 -26.49
N CYS A 598 37.80 3.70 -25.77
CA CYS A 598 39.13 3.68 -26.37
C CYS A 598 39.34 2.45 -27.27
N ASP A 599 38.96 1.26 -26.79
CA ASP A 599 39.03 0.01 -27.55
C ASP A 599 38.14 0.05 -28.80
N LEU A 600 36.95 0.65 -28.71
CA LEU A 600 36.02 0.80 -29.83
C LEU A 600 36.60 1.68 -30.96
N PHE A 601 37.31 2.75 -30.61
CA PHE A 601 37.88 3.72 -31.55
C PHE A 601 39.37 3.50 -31.87
N GLY A 602 40.03 2.54 -31.22
CA GLY A 602 41.47 2.30 -31.39
C GLY A 602 42.35 3.45 -30.85
N ILE A 603 41.92 4.09 -29.77
CA ILE A 603 42.61 5.21 -29.13
C ILE A 603 43.36 4.70 -27.89
N GLU A 604 44.52 5.27 -27.57
CA GLU A 604 45.25 4.92 -26.35
C GLU A 604 44.44 5.23 -25.08
N TYR A 605 44.31 4.25 -24.18
CA TYR A 605 43.65 4.40 -22.88
C TYR A 605 44.67 4.75 -21.80
N SER A 606 44.36 5.76 -20.98
CA SER A 606 45.19 6.17 -19.84
C SER A 606 44.56 5.74 -18.53
N GLU A 607 45.25 4.88 -17.77
CA GLU A 607 44.81 4.46 -16.43
C GLU A 607 44.80 5.62 -15.40
N LYS A 608 45.43 6.75 -15.73
CA LYS A 608 45.44 7.96 -14.87
C LYS A 608 44.19 8.81 -15.05
N GLN A 609 43.28 8.47 -15.97
CA GLN A 609 42.08 9.26 -16.24
C GLN A 609 41.04 9.09 -15.12
N PHE A 610 40.56 10.22 -14.58
CA PHE A 610 39.50 10.25 -13.57
C PHE A 610 38.14 10.55 -14.21
N PHE A 611 37.15 9.71 -13.94
CA PHE A 611 35.76 9.93 -14.37
C PHE A 611 34.97 10.61 -13.27
N LYS A 612 34.02 11.48 -13.64
CA LYS A 612 33.17 12.21 -12.67
C LYS A 612 31.94 11.41 -12.20
N PHE A 613 31.78 10.19 -12.70
CA PHE A 613 30.80 9.22 -12.24
C PHE A 613 31.49 8.01 -11.60
N PHE A 614 30.76 7.33 -10.74
CA PHE A 614 31.22 6.11 -10.07
C PHE A 614 30.38 4.92 -10.52
N LYS A 615 31.03 3.80 -10.85
CA LYS A 615 30.37 2.55 -11.22
C LYS A 615 30.53 1.54 -10.08
N TYR A 616 29.42 0.94 -9.67
CA TYR A 616 29.35 -0.09 -8.64
C TYR A 616 28.31 -1.14 -9.02
N ASN A 617 28.74 -2.39 -9.21
CA ASN A 617 27.89 -3.48 -9.71
C ASN A 617 27.13 -3.05 -10.99
N ASN A 618 25.80 -3.11 -10.95
CA ASN A 618 24.91 -2.73 -12.05
C ASN A 618 24.42 -1.27 -11.95
N TYR A 619 25.06 -0.43 -11.14
CA TYR A 619 24.68 0.96 -10.92
C TYR A 619 25.77 1.95 -11.32
N LEU A 620 25.34 3.10 -11.84
CA LEU A 620 26.15 4.29 -12.05
C LEU A 620 25.66 5.41 -11.13
N LEU A 621 26.57 6.22 -10.61
CA LEU A 621 26.26 7.27 -9.67
C LEU A 621 26.73 8.64 -10.20
N SER A 622 25.84 9.63 -10.12
CA SER A 622 26.09 11.03 -10.49
C SER A 622 25.96 11.94 -9.28
N ARG A 623 26.87 12.89 -9.10
CA ARG A 623 26.77 13.88 -8.00
C ARG A 623 25.68 14.91 -8.28
N VAL A 624 24.94 15.29 -7.25
CA VAL A 624 24.05 16.46 -7.29
C VAL A 624 24.90 17.73 -7.34
N LYS A 625 24.62 18.59 -8.30
CA LYS A 625 25.33 19.86 -8.55
C LYS A 625 24.63 21.03 -7.85
N SER A 626 23.32 21.13 -8.01
CA SER A 626 22.49 22.16 -7.37
C SER A 626 21.06 21.67 -7.16
N ILE A 627 20.39 22.25 -6.16
CA ILE A 627 18.97 22.06 -5.87
C ILE A 627 18.40 23.45 -5.65
N LYS A 628 17.31 23.80 -6.34
CA LYS A 628 16.61 25.08 -6.14
C LYS A 628 15.12 24.84 -5.98
N THR A 629 14.48 25.66 -5.16
CA THR A 629 13.03 25.71 -5.06
C THR A 629 12.45 26.64 -6.12
N MET A 630 11.34 26.25 -6.74
CA MET A 630 10.55 27.08 -7.66
C MET A 630 9.05 26.85 -7.49
N ASN A 631 8.22 27.80 -7.88
CA ASN A 631 6.77 27.60 -7.95
C ASN A 631 6.37 27.10 -9.34
N TYR A 632 5.44 26.15 -9.38
CA TYR A 632 4.91 25.56 -10.60
C TYR A 632 3.39 25.58 -10.58
N ASN A 633 2.80 25.91 -11.73
CA ASN A 633 1.39 25.75 -12.01
C ASN A 633 1.26 25.02 -13.36
N GLY A 634 0.76 23.79 -13.34
CA GLY A 634 0.67 22.95 -14.53
C GLY A 634 0.25 21.52 -14.21
N ILE A 635 0.50 20.57 -15.11
CA ILE A 635 0.17 19.16 -14.89
C ILE A 635 1.43 18.43 -14.42
N LEU A 636 1.31 17.53 -13.45
CA LEU A 636 2.35 16.58 -13.08
C LEU A 636 1.91 15.16 -13.43
N TYR A 637 2.91 14.29 -13.56
CA TYR A 637 2.85 12.92 -14.05
C TYR A 637 3.52 11.98 -13.04
N ASP A 638 2.95 10.79 -12.89
CA ASP A 638 3.55 9.59 -12.27
C ASP A 638 3.14 8.35 -13.09
N LEU A 639 3.86 7.24 -12.97
CA LEU A 639 3.65 6.02 -13.74
C LEU A 639 3.40 4.82 -12.82
N GLN A 640 2.39 4.01 -13.17
CA GLN A 640 2.10 2.76 -12.48
C GLN A 640 2.56 1.54 -13.29
N MET A 641 3.21 0.60 -12.62
CA MET A 641 3.69 -0.68 -13.14
C MET A 641 3.13 -1.84 -12.30
N ASN A 642 3.23 -3.08 -12.78
CA ASN A 642 2.75 -4.28 -12.10
C ASN A 642 3.75 -4.83 -11.07
N ASP A 643 5.04 -4.88 -11.41
CA ASP A 643 6.06 -5.61 -10.65
C ASP A 643 6.88 -4.69 -9.74
N GLN A 644 7.47 -3.63 -10.30
CA GLN A 644 8.33 -2.69 -9.57
C GLN A 644 7.78 -1.27 -9.66
N HIS A 645 7.58 -0.62 -8.52
CA HIS A 645 6.99 0.71 -8.44
C HIS A 645 8.04 1.83 -8.63
N ASP A 646 8.94 1.68 -9.60
CA ASP A 646 10.00 2.65 -9.91
C ASP A 646 10.33 2.72 -11.41
N TYR A 647 10.91 3.83 -11.84
CA TYR A 647 11.22 4.07 -13.25
C TYR A 647 12.44 4.96 -13.49
N LEU A 648 13.19 4.63 -14.54
CA LEU A 648 14.46 5.26 -14.91
C LEU A 648 14.25 6.53 -15.75
N LEU A 649 14.59 7.66 -15.15
CA LEU A 649 14.65 8.98 -15.76
C LEU A 649 16.05 9.26 -16.34
N GLU A 650 16.13 10.31 -17.17
CA GLU A 650 17.38 10.89 -17.66
C GLU A 650 18.31 11.40 -16.54
N THR A 651 17.73 11.72 -15.39
CA THR A 651 18.35 12.32 -14.20
C THR A 651 18.52 11.35 -13.02
N GLY A 652 18.11 10.09 -13.16
CA GLY A 652 18.24 9.08 -12.10
C GLY A 652 17.06 8.12 -12.06
N LEU A 653 16.94 7.36 -10.99
CA LEU A 653 15.79 6.50 -10.74
C LEU A 653 14.81 7.18 -9.77
N ALA A 654 13.52 7.16 -10.10
CA ALA A 654 12.43 7.67 -9.27
C ALA A 654 11.49 6.54 -8.84
N HIS A 655 10.86 6.68 -7.67
CA HIS A 655 9.86 5.74 -7.15
C HIS A 655 8.46 6.35 -7.27
N ASN A 656 7.46 5.53 -7.54
CA ASN A 656 6.06 5.95 -7.55
C ASN A 656 5.65 6.46 -6.16
N GLY A 657 5.01 7.63 -6.08
CA GLY A 657 4.70 8.27 -4.81
C GLY A 657 3.73 7.43 -3.96
N GLY A 658 4.11 7.08 -2.73
CA GLY A 658 3.29 6.26 -1.85
C GLY A 658 3.71 6.35 -0.38
N GLY A 659 3.35 7.45 0.28
CA GLY A 659 3.67 7.69 1.69
C GLY A 659 2.82 6.83 2.63
N LYS A 660 3.40 5.78 3.22
CA LYS A 660 2.87 4.86 4.29
C LYS A 660 1.47 4.22 4.09
N ARG A 661 0.47 4.87 3.50
CA ARG A 661 -0.86 4.36 3.12
C ARG A 661 -1.59 5.34 2.18
N ASN A 662 -2.19 4.85 1.10
CA ASN A 662 -3.02 5.65 0.19
C ASN A 662 -4.22 6.28 0.91
N GLY A 663 -4.62 7.50 0.51
CA GLY A 663 -5.86 8.13 0.97
C GLY A 663 -7.06 7.24 0.66
N SER A 664 -7.96 7.04 1.63
CA SER A 664 -9.10 6.12 1.50
C SER A 664 -10.38 6.78 2.00
N PHE A 665 -11.29 7.11 1.08
CA PHE A 665 -12.56 7.79 1.39
C PHE A 665 -13.75 6.89 1.02
N ALA A 666 -14.69 6.71 1.94
CA ALA A 666 -16.00 6.12 1.66
C ALA A 666 -17.04 7.23 1.50
N ILE A 667 -17.65 7.31 0.32
CA ILE A 667 -18.70 8.27 0.01
C ILE A 667 -20.05 7.65 0.34
N TYR A 668 -20.88 8.38 1.09
CA TYR A 668 -22.22 7.97 1.49
C TYR A 668 -23.27 8.77 0.72
N LEU A 669 -24.22 8.06 0.11
CA LEU A 669 -25.36 8.64 -0.61
C LEU A 669 -26.68 7.93 -0.24
N GLU A 670 -27.76 8.69 -0.03
CA GLU A 670 -29.09 8.12 0.17
C GLU A 670 -29.73 7.69 -1.18
N PRO A 671 -30.48 6.58 -1.25
CA PRO A 671 -30.96 6.00 -2.51
C PRO A 671 -32.06 6.82 -3.22
N TRP A 672 -32.59 7.88 -2.61
CA TRP A 672 -33.51 8.82 -3.27
C TRP A 672 -32.77 9.87 -4.11
N HIS A 673 -31.46 10.01 -3.99
CA HIS A 673 -30.73 11.05 -4.71
C HIS A 673 -30.80 10.83 -6.23
N ALA A 674 -31.05 11.87 -7.02
CA ALA A 674 -31.27 11.72 -8.46
C ALA A 674 -30.06 11.20 -9.27
N ASP A 675 -28.84 11.36 -8.76
CA ASP A 675 -27.63 10.79 -9.37
C ASP A 675 -27.27 9.37 -8.85
N ILE A 676 -28.16 8.71 -8.10
CA ILE A 676 -27.87 7.41 -7.46
C ILE A 676 -27.43 6.34 -8.46
N GLU A 677 -28.00 6.32 -9.66
CA GLU A 677 -27.63 5.31 -10.65
C GLU A 677 -26.20 5.50 -11.15
N MET A 678 -25.78 6.76 -11.36
CA MET A 678 -24.41 7.07 -11.74
C MET A 678 -23.43 6.72 -10.63
N PHE A 679 -23.80 7.04 -9.37
CA PHE A 679 -23.04 6.67 -8.17
C PHE A 679 -22.71 5.18 -8.12
N LEU A 680 -23.68 4.31 -8.44
CA LEU A 680 -23.51 2.85 -8.48
C LEU A 680 -22.58 2.36 -9.60
N GLN A 681 -22.35 3.15 -10.64
CA GLN A 681 -21.43 2.79 -11.74
C GLN A 681 -19.98 3.21 -11.51
N MET A 682 -19.71 4.13 -10.57
CA MET A 682 -18.42 4.82 -10.50
C MET A 682 -17.22 3.94 -10.15
N ARG A 683 -17.44 2.85 -9.40
CA ARG A 683 -16.38 1.88 -9.03
C ARG A 683 -16.28 0.68 -9.98
N LYS A 684 -17.24 0.52 -10.90
CA LYS A 684 -17.26 -0.61 -11.82
C LYS A 684 -16.05 -0.60 -12.74
N ASN A 685 -15.62 -1.79 -13.15
CA ASN A 685 -14.42 -1.93 -13.99
C ASN A 685 -14.71 -1.50 -15.44
N HIS A 686 -15.94 -1.71 -15.90
CA HIS A 686 -16.35 -1.42 -17.28
C HIS A 686 -17.23 -0.17 -17.37
N GLY A 687 -17.33 0.40 -18.57
CA GLY A 687 -18.07 1.63 -18.87
C GLY A 687 -17.16 2.83 -19.15
N ASP A 688 -17.76 4.00 -19.31
CA ASP A 688 -17.05 5.24 -19.62
C ASP A 688 -16.14 5.68 -18.45
N GLU A 689 -14.86 5.90 -18.73
CA GLU A 689 -13.84 6.33 -17.78
C GLU A 689 -14.11 7.71 -17.19
N GLU A 690 -14.74 8.62 -17.94
CA GLU A 690 -15.06 9.96 -17.45
C GLU A 690 -16.10 9.95 -16.33
N LEU A 691 -16.77 8.82 -16.13
CA LEU A 691 -17.77 8.57 -15.10
C LEU A 691 -17.23 7.75 -13.92
N LYS A 692 -15.92 7.47 -13.87
CA LYS A 692 -15.31 6.58 -12.87
C LYS A 692 -14.53 7.33 -11.80
N ALA A 693 -14.52 6.74 -10.61
CA ALA A 693 -13.73 7.17 -9.46
C ALA A 693 -13.45 5.94 -8.57
N ARG A 694 -12.54 5.07 -9.04
CA ARG A 694 -12.35 3.71 -8.50
C ARG A 694 -11.57 3.66 -7.18
N ASP A 695 -10.84 4.73 -6.85
CA ASP A 695 -10.05 4.83 -5.62
C ASP A 695 -10.93 5.23 -4.42
N LEU A 696 -12.15 5.71 -4.70
CA LEU A 696 -13.18 5.92 -3.68
C LEU A 696 -13.93 4.62 -3.36
N PHE A 697 -14.38 4.53 -2.11
CA PHE A 697 -15.35 3.53 -1.66
C PHE A 697 -16.74 4.13 -1.66
N TYR A 698 -17.75 3.28 -1.84
CA TYR A 698 -19.14 3.71 -2.02
C TYR A 698 -20.01 3.03 -0.99
N ALA A 699 -20.92 3.78 -0.40
CA ALA A 699 -21.84 3.31 0.63
C ALA A 699 -23.22 3.93 0.43
N LEU A 700 -24.26 3.12 0.66
CA LEU A 700 -25.64 3.57 0.68
C LEU A 700 -26.11 3.79 2.10
N TRP A 701 -26.76 4.93 2.32
CA TRP A 701 -27.42 5.28 3.57
C TRP A 701 -28.93 5.14 3.39
N ILE A 702 -29.45 3.95 3.69
CA ILE A 702 -30.76 3.48 3.23
C ILE A 702 -31.85 3.76 4.28
N PRO A 703 -32.90 4.53 3.94
CA PRO A 703 -34.10 4.63 4.77
C PRO A 703 -34.95 3.35 4.70
N ASP A 704 -35.66 3.01 5.78
CA ASP A 704 -36.57 1.87 5.90
C ASP A 704 -37.61 1.91 4.77
N LEU A 705 -38.12 3.10 4.43
CA LEU A 705 -39.10 3.30 3.36
C LEU A 705 -38.64 2.73 2.01
N PHE A 706 -37.35 2.84 1.67
CA PHE A 706 -36.85 2.26 0.42
C PHE A 706 -36.97 0.74 0.43
N MET A 707 -36.56 0.10 1.54
CA MET A 707 -36.65 -1.35 1.71
C MET A 707 -38.11 -1.82 1.68
N GLU A 708 -39.02 -1.07 2.30
CA GLU A 708 -40.47 -1.33 2.26
C GLU A 708 -41.03 -1.24 0.85
N ARG A 709 -40.68 -0.20 0.08
CA ARG A 709 -41.11 -0.03 -1.31
C ARG A 709 -40.56 -1.13 -2.22
N VAL A 710 -39.31 -1.60 -2.00
CA VAL A 710 -38.74 -2.76 -2.70
C VAL A 710 -39.53 -4.04 -2.39
N LYS A 711 -39.84 -4.29 -1.11
CA LYS A 711 -40.62 -5.46 -0.67
C LYS A 711 -42.02 -5.46 -1.28
N ALA A 712 -42.71 -4.32 -1.21
CA ALA A 712 -44.06 -4.11 -1.70
C ALA A 712 -44.17 -3.98 -3.23
N ASN A 713 -43.04 -4.00 -3.96
CA ASN A 713 -42.99 -3.75 -5.41
C ASN A 713 -43.66 -2.43 -5.80
N SER A 714 -43.39 -1.38 -5.02
CA SER A 714 -43.94 -0.04 -5.22
C SER A 714 -42.94 0.87 -5.94
N THR A 715 -43.39 2.08 -6.25
CA THR A 715 -42.56 3.10 -6.89
C THR A 715 -41.61 3.77 -5.91
N TRP A 716 -40.49 4.26 -6.44
CA TRP A 716 -39.50 5.06 -5.74
C TRP A 716 -39.17 6.30 -6.56
N THR A 717 -39.25 7.47 -5.95
CA THR A 717 -39.02 8.78 -6.58
C THR A 717 -37.63 9.30 -6.28
N LEU A 718 -36.89 9.60 -7.35
CA LEU A 718 -35.57 10.21 -7.32
C LEU A 718 -35.70 11.73 -7.27
N MET A 719 -34.97 12.36 -6.35
CA MET A 719 -35.10 13.78 -5.99
C MET A 719 -33.74 14.48 -5.98
N CYS A 720 -33.73 15.77 -6.28
CA CYS A 720 -32.57 16.64 -6.07
C CYS A 720 -32.69 17.38 -4.74
N PRO A 721 -31.63 17.45 -3.91
CA PRO A 721 -31.68 18.14 -2.63
C PRO A 721 -31.92 19.66 -2.72
N ASP A 722 -31.60 20.34 -3.84
CA ASP A 722 -31.97 21.76 -4.03
C ASP A 722 -33.49 21.96 -4.23
N GLU A 723 -34.18 20.96 -4.78
CA GLU A 723 -35.63 20.98 -5.04
C GLU A 723 -36.43 20.42 -3.85
N CYS A 724 -35.86 19.41 -3.18
CA CYS A 724 -36.43 18.65 -2.08
C CYS A 724 -35.49 18.69 -0.84
N PRO A 725 -35.25 19.86 -0.24
CA PRO A 725 -34.32 20.01 0.88
C PRO A 725 -34.81 19.33 2.16
N GLY A 726 -33.88 19.00 3.06
CA GLY A 726 -34.21 18.49 4.40
C GLY A 726 -34.40 16.96 4.51
N LEU A 727 -34.49 16.22 3.39
CA LEU A 727 -34.61 14.75 3.43
C LEU A 727 -33.46 14.06 4.17
N ALA A 728 -32.23 14.58 4.03
CA ALA A 728 -31.07 14.07 4.74
C ALA A 728 -31.04 14.46 6.24
N ASP A 729 -31.87 15.42 6.64
CA ASP A 729 -31.93 15.97 8.01
C ASP A 729 -33.01 15.32 8.87
N VAL A 730 -33.83 14.44 8.30
CA VAL A 730 -34.89 13.69 9.00
C VAL A 730 -34.75 12.18 8.74
N TYR A 731 -35.33 11.36 9.61
CA TYR A 731 -35.34 9.89 9.53
C TYR A 731 -36.67 9.33 10.07
N GLY A 732 -36.94 8.04 9.86
CA GLY A 732 -38.17 7.39 10.31
C GLY A 732 -39.44 8.04 9.74
N ASP A 733 -40.48 8.16 10.56
CA ASP A 733 -41.78 8.67 10.13
C ASP A 733 -41.71 10.10 9.58
N ALA A 734 -40.85 10.95 10.14
CA ALA A 734 -40.63 12.31 9.65
C ALA A 734 -40.01 12.34 8.24
N PHE A 735 -39.15 11.36 7.93
CA PHE A 735 -38.64 11.18 6.56
C PHE A 735 -39.75 10.72 5.61
N VAL A 736 -40.57 9.75 6.03
CA VAL A 736 -41.69 9.24 5.23
C VAL A 736 -42.66 10.36 4.88
N GLU A 737 -43.08 11.16 5.87
CA GLU A 737 -44.01 12.27 5.66
C GLU A 737 -43.45 13.32 4.69
N LEU A 738 -42.19 13.73 4.88
CA LEU A 738 -41.54 14.72 4.03
C LEU A 738 -41.36 14.21 2.59
N TYR A 739 -40.88 12.97 2.45
CA TYR A 739 -40.66 12.34 1.16
C TYR A 739 -41.96 12.19 0.37
N GLU A 740 -43.02 11.67 1.00
CA GLU A 740 -44.33 11.52 0.34
C GLU A 740 -44.98 12.86 0.02
N THR A 741 -44.72 13.91 0.80
CA THR A 741 -45.17 15.26 0.49
C THR A 741 -44.52 15.76 -0.82
N TYR A 742 -43.23 15.50 -1.03
CA TYR A 742 -42.56 15.82 -2.29
C TYR A 742 -43.04 14.97 -3.46
N GLU A 743 -43.36 13.69 -3.24
CA GLU A 743 -44.04 12.86 -4.25
C GLU A 743 -45.40 13.47 -4.64
N LYS A 744 -46.26 13.79 -3.65
CA LYS A 744 -47.61 14.34 -3.88
C LYS A 744 -47.61 15.71 -4.55
N THR A 745 -46.62 16.54 -4.25
CA THR A 745 -46.48 17.88 -4.84
C THR A 745 -45.75 17.88 -6.18
N GLY A 746 -45.34 16.71 -6.68
CA GLY A 746 -44.70 16.58 -7.99
C GLY A 746 -43.30 17.20 -8.07
N LYS A 747 -42.58 17.28 -6.94
CA LYS A 747 -41.21 17.82 -6.90
C LYS A 747 -40.11 16.81 -7.25
N GLY A 748 -40.47 15.53 -7.37
CA GLY A 748 -39.55 14.49 -7.81
C GLY A 748 -39.14 14.64 -9.26
N ARG A 749 -37.92 14.19 -9.60
CA ARG A 749 -37.40 14.26 -10.97
C ARG A 749 -37.82 13.08 -11.81
N VAL A 750 -37.66 11.88 -11.25
CA VAL A 750 -37.91 10.62 -11.94
C VAL A 750 -38.50 9.65 -10.93
N THR A 751 -39.61 8.99 -11.29
CA THR A 751 -40.17 7.90 -10.50
C THR A 751 -39.89 6.58 -11.21
N VAL A 752 -39.24 5.66 -10.51
CA VAL A 752 -38.84 4.33 -10.98
C VAL A 752 -39.52 3.24 -10.16
N GLN A 753 -39.43 1.97 -10.59
CA GLN A 753 -39.78 0.87 -9.70
C GLN A 753 -38.67 0.68 -8.67
N ALA A 754 -39.02 0.58 -7.38
CA ALA A 754 -38.03 0.43 -6.32
C ALA A 754 -37.14 -0.81 -6.55
N ARG A 755 -37.71 -1.90 -7.07
CA ARG A 755 -36.97 -3.13 -7.41
C ARG A 755 -35.96 -2.93 -8.54
N GLU A 756 -36.22 -2.06 -9.51
CA GLU A 756 -35.26 -1.79 -10.59
C GLU A 756 -33.98 -1.15 -10.02
N LEU A 757 -34.11 -0.17 -9.13
CA LEU A 757 -32.96 0.41 -8.43
C LEU A 757 -32.28 -0.63 -7.53
N TRP A 758 -33.04 -1.48 -6.84
CA TRP A 758 -32.51 -2.56 -6.03
C TRP A 758 -31.64 -3.55 -6.83
N PHE A 759 -32.06 -3.93 -8.05
CA PHE A 759 -31.25 -4.76 -8.93
C PHE A 759 -29.93 -4.08 -9.32
N LYS A 760 -29.95 -2.78 -9.61
CA LYS A 760 -28.72 -2.00 -9.92
C LYS A 760 -27.75 -1.94 -8.72
N ILE A 761 -28.27 -1.85 -7.49
CA ILE A 761 -27.46 -1.91 -6.27
C ILE A 761 -26.75 -3.27 -6.17
N MET A 762 -27.50 -4.35 -6.37
CA MET A 762 -26.96 -5.70 -6.34
C MET A 762 -25.95 -5.95 -7.46
N ASP A 763 -26.17 -5.42 -8.66
CA ASP A 763 -25.20 -5.51 -9.77
C ASP A 763 -23.85 -4.90 -9.38
N ALA A 764 -23.87 -3.71 -8.79
CA ALA A 764 -22.67 -3.06 -8.31
C ALA A 764 -21.95 -3.89 -7.23
N GLN A 765 -22.70 -4.47 -6.27
CA GLN A 765 -22.14 -5.33 -5.23
C GLN A 765 -21.55 -6.61 -5.78
N MET A 766 -22.23 -7.26 -6.72
CA MET A 766 -21.73 -8.47 -7.35
C MET A 766 -20.44 -8.18 -8.13
N GLU A 767 -20.34 -7.07 -8.84
CA GLU A 767 -19.16 -6.72 -9.64
C GLU A 767 -17.98 -6.22 -8.78
N THR A 768 -18.25 -5.39 -7.76
CA THR A 768 -17.20 -4.63 -7.06
C THR A 768 -17.05 -4.96 -5.57
N GLY A 769 -17.96 -5.76 -5.00
CA GLY A 769 -18.08 -6.01 -3.57
C GLY A 769 -18.74 -4.86 -2.77
N THR A 770 -19.11 -3.77 -3.46
CA THR A 770 -19.68 -2.52 -2.89
C THR A 770 -20.84 -2.02 -3.78
N PRO A 771 -21.76 -1.16 -3.34
CA PRO A 771 -21.68 -0.33 -2.14
C PRO A 771 -21.87 -1.08 -0.83
N TYR A 772 -21.35 -0.49 0.25
CA TYR A 772 -21.74 -0.86 1.62
C TYR A 772 -23.21 -0.53 1.82
N LEU A 773 -23.95 -1.32 2.62
CA LEU A 773 -25.35 -1.03 2.91
C LEU A 773 -25.50 -0.73 4.41
N CYS A 774 -25.80 0.52 4.72
CA CYS A 774 -26.08 0.99 6.07
C CYS A 774 -27.53 1.46 6.16
N TYR A 775 -28.24 1.10 7.23
CA TYR A 775 -29.64 1.41 7.42
C TYR A 775 -29.78 2.68 8.28
N LYS A 776 -30.14 3.78 7.63
CA LYS A 776 -30.26 5.14 8.20
C LYS A 776 -31.13 5.16 9.45
N ASP A 777 -32.31 4.54 9.37
CA ASP A 777 -33.29 4.60 10.44
C ASP A 777 -32.86 3.76 11.63
N ALA A 778 -32.31 2.56 11.41
CA ALA A 778 -31.73 1.75 12.48
C ALA A 778 -30.54 2.45 13.16
N ALA A 779 -29.69 3.15 12.38
CA ALA A 779 -28.57 3.92 12.91
C ALA A 779 -29.03 5.09 13.78
N ASN A 780 -30.04 5.85 13.34
CA ASN A 780 -30.54 7.03 14.05
C ASN A 780 -31.43 6.69 15.25
N LYS A 781 -32.40 5.76 15.09
CA LYS A 781 -33.32 5.34 16.16
C LYS A 781 -32.56 4.76 17.36
N LYS A 782 -31.39 4.17 17.13
CA LYS A 782 -30.61 3.40 18.10
C LYS A 782 -29.24 3.98 18.39
N SER A 783 -29.11 5.30 18.31
CA SER A 783 -27.89 6.02 18.68
C SER A 783 -28.11 6.81 19.96
N ASN A 784 -27.14 6.73 20.87
CA ASN A 784 -27.10 7.61 22.04
C ASN A 784 -26.84 9.08 21.68
N GLN A 785 -26.42 9.36 20.43
CA GLN A 785 -26.22 10.71 19.92
C GLN A 785 -27.45 11.28 19.18
N LYS A 786 -28.62 10.60 19.23
CA LYS A 786 -29.82 11.05 18.49
C LYS A 786 -30.31 12.45 18.89
N ASN A 787 -29.90 12.95 20.05
CA ASN A 787 -30.20 14.30 20.55
C ASN A 787 -29.41 15.42 19.85
N LEU A 788 -28.33 15.08 19.14
CA LEU A 788 -27.51 16.05 18.41
C LEU A 788 -28.13 16.45 17.06
N GLY A 789 -28.91 15.55 16.47
CA GLY A 789 -29.50 15.67 15.15
C GLY A 789 -29.39 14.36 14.36
N THR A 790 -29.80 14.40 13.10
CA THR A 790 -29.77 13.24 12.22
C THR A 790 -28.33 12.89 11.81
N ILE A 791 -27.92 11.66 12.08
CA ILE A 791 -26.67 11.05 11.64
C ILE A 791 -26.81 10.65 10.17
N LYS A 792 -25.86 11.13 9.35
CA LYS A 792 -25.94 11.10 7.89
C LYS A 792 -25.00 10.10 7.23
N SER A 793 -24.06 9.50 7.96
CA SER A 793 -23.17 8.48 7.40
C SER A 793 -22.59 7.58 8.47
N SER A 794 -21.82 6.59 8.00
CA SER A 794 -20.80 5.93 8.79
C SER A 794 -19.39 6.34 8.31
N ASN A 795 -18.34 5.65 8.78
CA ASN A 795 -16.93 5.87 8.40
C ASN A 795 -16.49 5.00 7.21
N LEU A 796 -15.19 4.94 6.94
CA LEU A 796 -14.57 4.10 5.91
C LEU A 796 -14.93 2.60 6.02
N CYS A 797 -15.08 2.08 7.24
CA CYS A 797 -15.28 0.65 7.51
C CYS A 797 -16.70 0.29 8.00
N SER A 798 -17.61 1.27 8.01
CA SER A 798 -19.03 1.11 8.35
C SER A 798 -19.32 0.63 9.78
N GLU A 799 -18.43 0.81 10.76
CA GLU A 799 -18.64 0.48 12.18
C GLU A 799 -18.96 1.71 13.04
N ILE A 800 -18.63 2.91 12.59
CA ILE A 800 -18.77 4.15 13.37
C ILE A 800 -20.05 4.89 12.99
N ILE A 801 -20.89 5.18 13.98
CA ILE A 801 -22.17 5.87 13.79
C ILE A 801 -22.17 7.09 14.70
N GLN A 802 -21.70 8.22 14.16
CA GLN A 802 -21.54 9.46 14.91
C GLN A 802 -22.11 10.64 14.14
N TYR A 803 -22.60 11.64 14.88
CA TYR A 803 -23.11 12.88 14.31
C TYR A 803 -21.98 13.70 13.66
N SER A 804 -22.28 14.30 12.50
CA SER A 804 -21.38 15.23 11.81
C SER A 804 -22.18 16.27 11.03
N ASP A 805 -21.65 17.49 10.97
CA ASP A 805 -22.20 18.60 10.20
C ASP A 805 -21.07 19.54 9.71
N HIS A 806 -21.43 20.68 9.14
CA HIS A 806 -20.48 21.68 8.66
C HIS A 806 -19.56 22.26 9.75
N LYS A 807 -19.93 22.13 11.03
CA LYS A 807 -19.17 22.62 12.20
C LYS A 807 -18.40 21.51 12.92
N GLU A 808 -18.77 20.25 12.72
CA GLU A 808 -18.30 19.11 13.51
C GLU A 808 -17.95 17.93 12.61
N THR A 809 -16.67 17.54 12.61
CA THR A 809 -16.19 16.32 11.98
C THR A 809 -16.03 15.27 13.05
N ALA A 810 -16.79 14.18 12.98
CA ALA A 810 -16.73 13.14 13.99
C ALA A 810 -15.40 12.40 13.94
N VAL A 811 -14.92 11.92 15.09
CA VAL A 811 -13.58 11.32 15.25
C VAL A 811 -13.70 9.99 15.97
N CYS A 812 -12.97 8.99 15.51
CA CYS A 812 -12.98 7.67 16.10
C CYS A 812 -11.65 7.27 16.76
N ASN A 813 -11.72 6.96 18.06
CA ASN A 813 -10.62 6.48 18.89
C ASN A 813 -10.82 4.99 19.19
N LEU A 814 -9.92 4.14 18.71
CA LEU A 814 -10.15 2.70 18.57
C LEU A 814 -9.16 1.84 19.36
N ALA A 815 -9.66 0.77 19.97
CA ALA A 815 -8.86 -0.34 20.50
C ALA A 815 -9.63 -1.66 20.36
N SER A 816 -8.92 -2.78 20.35
CA SER A 816 -9.51 -4.12 20.20
C SER A 816 -9.03 -5.06 21.30
N ILE A 817 -9.96 -5.81 21.88
CA ILE A 817 -9.69 -6.81 22.90
C ILE A 817 -9.36 -8.17 22.24
N GLY A 818 -8.28 -8.81 22.67
CA GLY A 818 -7.84 -10.12 22.23
C GLY A 818 -8.61 -11.24 22.93
N LEU A 819 -9.79 -11.60 22.42
CA LEU A 819 -10.70 -12.54 23.11
C LEU A 819 -10.09 -13.89 23.53
N PRO A 820 -9.13 -14.49 22.79
CA PRO A 820 -8.54 -15.76 23.20
C PRO A 820 -7.76 -15.72 24.52
N THR A 821 -7.33 -14.55 24.99
CA THR A 821 -6.57 -14.43 26.25
C THR A 821 -7.45 -14.60 27.49
N PHE A 822 -8.77 -14.65 27.34
CA PHE A 822 -9.73 -14.81 28.43
C PHE A 822 -10.19 -16.26 28.62
N ILE A 823 -9.63 -17.21 27.86
CA ILE A 823 -9.94 -18.62 28.02
C ILE A 823 -9.03 -19.23 29.06
N ASP A 824 -9.62 -19.84 30.09
CA ASP A 824 -8.90 -20.76 30.95
C ASP A 824 -8.73 -22.09 30.22
N THR A 825 -7.49 -22.40 29.83
CA THR A 825 -7.16 -23.61 29.07
C THR A 825 -7.28 -24.90 29.87
N ILE A 826 -7.34 -24.82 31.21
CA ILE A 826 -7.51 -25.98 32.10
C ILE A 826 -8.99 -26.33 32.22
N THR A 827 -9.82 -25.34 32.55
CA THR A 827 -11.27 -25.55 32.73
C THR A 827 -12.05 -25.49 31.41
N GLN A 828 -11.43 -25.00 30.33
CA GLN A 828 -12.08 -24.76 29.04
C GLN A 828 -13.30 -23.83 29.17
N THR A 829 -13.17 -22.79 29.98
CA THR A 829 -14.22 -21.78 30.20
C THR A 829 -13.76 -20.37 29.85
N PHE A 830 -14.71 -19.52 29.46
CA PHE A 830 -14.45 -18.12 29.17
C PHE A 830 -14.55 -17.26 30.44
N ASN A 831 -13.51 -16.48 30.76
CA ASN A 831 -13.44 -15.64 31.96
C ASN A 831 -14.02 -14.23 31.68
N TYR A 832 -15.31 -14.07 31.99
CA TYR A 832 -16.02 -12.80 31.83
C TYR A 832 -15.62 -11.72 32.85
N GLU A 833 -15.20 -12.10 34.05
CA GLU A 833 -14.75 -11.14 35.08
C GLU A 833 -13.47 -10.43 34.64
N LYS A 834 -12.49 -11.18 34.12
CA LYS A 834 -11.27 -10.59 33.58
C LYS A 834 -11.55 -9.76 32.32
N LEU A 835 -12.48 -10.19 31.47
CA LEU A 835 -12.92 -9.41 30.32
C LEU A 835 -13.51 -8.06 30.74
N HIS A 836 -14.34 -8.05 31.79
CA HIS A 836 -14.92 -6.83 32.34
C HIS A 836 -13.82 -5.89 32.86
N GLU A 837 -12.87 -6.38 33.66
CA GLU A 837 -11.73 -5.60 34.17
C GLU A 837 -10.92 -4.96 33.03
N VAL A 838 -10.55 -5.75 32.01
CA VAL A 838 -9.78 -5.25 30.86
C VAL A 838 -10.58 -4.23 30.06
N ALA A 839 -11.87 -4.46 29.84
CA ALA A 839 -12.71 -3.52 29.11
C ALA A 839 -12.80 -2.16 29.80
N LYS A 840 -12.85 -2.12 31.15
CA LYS A 840 -12.75 -0.87 31.93
C LYS A 840 -11.43 -0.14 31.65
N VAL A 841 -10.29 -0.83 31.71
CA VAL A 841 -8.99 -0.22 31.40
C VAL A 841 -8.97 0.36 29.98
N VAL A 842 -9.46 -0.39 28.99
CA VAL A 842 -9.53 0.07 27.60
C VAL A 842 -10.40 1.32 27.46
N THR A 843 -11.56 1.37 28.12
CA THR A 843 -12.44 2.56 28.12
C THR A 843 -11.71 3.79 28.65
N ARG A 844 -11.01 3.67 29.78
CA ARG A 844 -10.25 4.78 30.36
C ARG A 844 -9.10 5.21 29.45
N ASN A 845 -8.37 4.26 28.86
CA ASN A 845 -7.28 4.55 27.94
C ASN A 845 -7.78 5.32 26.71
N LEU A 846 -8.89 4.88 26.10
CA LEU A 846 -9.48 5.57 24.96
C LEU A 846 -10.03 6.95 25.34
N ASN A 847 -10.56 7.12 26.55
CA ASN A 847 -10.95 8.44 27.03
C ASN A 847 -9.74 9.39 27.14
N ARG A 848 -8.60 8.90 27.64
CA ARG A 848 -7.34 9.69 27.71
C ARG A 848 -6.78 10.01 26.33
N VAL A 849 -6.89 9.09 25.38
CA VAL A 849 -6.50 9.32 23.97
C VAL A 849 -7.18 10.56 23.40
N ILE A 850 -8.44 10.85 23.75
CA ILE A 850 -9.16 12.05 23.28
C ILE A 850 -8.43 13.34 23.69
N ASP A 851 -7.89 13.39 24.90
CA ASP A 851 -7.25 14.60 25.42
C ASP A 851 -5.82 14.77 24.89
N VAL A 852 -5.10 13.67 24.66
CA VAL A 852 -3.71 13.69 24.16
C VAL A 852 -3.63 13.83 22.63
N ASN A 853 -4.69 13.45 21.91
CA ASN A 853 -4.69 13.42 20.45
C ASN A 853 -4.42 14.80 19.82
N TYR A 854 -3.55 14.80 18.80
CA TYR A 854 -3.38 15.92 17.89
C TYR A 854 -4.48 15.89 16.80
N TYR A 855 -5.25 16.97 16.72
CA TYR A 855 -6.38 17.09 15.79
C TYR A 855 -5.98 17.81 14.50
N PRO A 856 -6.20 17.21 13.31
CA PRO A 856 -5.85 17.83 12.03
C PRO A 856 -6.62 19.13 11.73
N THR A 857 -7.85 19.26 12.23
CA THR A 857 -8.70 20.44 12.04
C THR A 857 -9.47 20.79 13.32
N GLU A 858 -9.88 22.06 13.47
CA GLU A 858 -10.69 22.48 14.63
C GLU A 858 -12.06 21.80 14.68
N LYS A 859 -12.64 21.43 13.52
CA LYS A 859 -13.92 20.68 13.46
C LYS A 859 -13.78 19.31 14.11
N THR A 860 -12.64 18.63 13.91
CA THR A 860 -12.35 17.33 14.54
C THR A 860 -12.17 17.44 16.05
N LYS A 861 -11.44 18.46 16.51
CA LYS A 861 -11.25 18.73 17.94
C LYS A 861 -12.57 19.05 18.63
N ARG A 862 -13.38 19.93 18.05
CA ARG A 862 -14.68 20.34 18.58
C ARG A 862 -15.58 19.13 18.83
N SER A 863 -15.77 18.28 17.83
CA SER A 863 -16.64 17.11 17.94
C SER A 863 -16.15 16.14 19.01
N ASN A 864 -14.86 15.79 18.98
CA ASN A 864 -14.33 14.78 19.91
C ASN A 864 -14.33 15.28 21.36
N MET A 865 -14.09 16.57 21.62
CA MET A 865 -14.15 17.12 22.98
C MET A 865 -15.58 17.22 23.53
N ARG A 866 -16.57 17.55 22.68
CA ARG A 866 -17.98 17.74 23.09
C ARG A 866 -18.73 16.44 23.35
N HIS A 867 -18.43 15.39 22.58
CA HIS A 867 -19.18 14.13 22.63
C HIS A 867 -18.34 12.97 23.17
N ARG A 868 -17.02 13.10 23.14
CA ARG A 868 -16.04 12.13 23.65
C ARG A 868 -16.29 10.66 23.24
N PRO A 869 -16.62 10.35 21.97
CA PRO A 869 -16.91 8.99 21.56
C PRO A 869 -15.64 8.13 21.50
N VAL A 870 -15.78 6.86 21.85
CA VAL A 870 -14.74 5.82 21.71
C VAL A 870 -15.33 4.57 21.05
N GLY A 871 -14.46 3.73 20.49
CA GLY A 871 -14.86 2.47 19.84
C GLY A 871 -14.00 1.30 20.30
N ILE A 872 -14.56 0.51 21.21
CA ILE A 872 -14.01 -0.76 21.64
C ILE A 872 -14.51 -1.84 20.69
N GLY A 873 -13.57 -2.53 20.05
CA GLY A 873 -13.81 -3.72 19.25
C GLY A 873 -13.21 -4.97 19.89
N VAL A 874 -13.24 -6.05 19.14
CA VAL A 874 -12.68 -7.35 19.52
C VAL A 874 -11.83 -7.91 18.39
N GLN A 875 -11.05 -8.95 18.68
CA GLN A 875 -10.38 -9.78 17.70
C GLN A 875 -10.26 -11.20 18.24
N GLY A 876 -10.15 -12.18 17.33
CA GLY A 876 -10.02 -13.58 17.69
C GLY A 876 -11.32 -14.25 18.15
N LEU A 877 -12.50 -13.82 17.68
CA LEU A 877 -13.76 -14.49 18.03
C LEU A 877 -13.80 -15.95 17.50
N ALA A 878 -13.31 -16.18 16.28
CA ALA A 878 -13.20 -17.53 15.72
C ALA A 878 -12.23 -18.41 16.53
N ASP A 879 -11.10 -17.86 16.95
CA ASP A 879 -10.13 -18.55 17.81
C ASP A 879 -10.78 -19.00 19.12
N VAL A 880 -11.64 -18.18 19.74
CA VAL A 880 -12.34 -18.56 20.97
C VAL A 880 -13.15 -19.83 20.77
N PHE A 881 -13.97 -19.88 19.72
CA PHE A 881 -14.80 -21.05 19.44
C PHE A 881 -13.95 -22.28 19.11
N MET A 882 -12.85 -22.11 18.36
CA MET A 882 -11.93 -23.22 18.07
C MET A 882 -11.20 -23.73 19.31
N ILE A 883 -10.81 -22.86 20.25
CA ILE A 883 -10.17 -23.28 21.49
C ILE A 883 -11.18 -24.05 22.36
N LEU A 884 -12.40 -23.54 22.49
CA LEU A 884 -13.48 -24.17 23.29
C LEU A 884 -14.13 -25.40 22.62
N GLY A 885 -13.71 -25.77 21.41
CA GLY A 885 -14.26 -26.94 20.71
C GLY A 885 -15.65 -26.72 20.10
N LEU A 886 -16.06 -25.49 19.83
CA LEU A 886 -17.40 -25.14 19.38
C LEU A 886 -17.43 -24.80 17.87
N PRO A 887 -18.39 -25.32 17.09
CA PRO A 887 -18.69 -24.81 15.76
C PRO A 887 -19.16 -23.35 15.84
N PHE A 888 -18.71 -22.50 14.90
CA PHE A 888 -19.01 -21.06 14.91
C PHE A 888 -20.52 -20.74 14.92
N TYR A 889 -21.33 -21.62 14.34
CA TYR A 889 -22.78 -21.45 14.16
C TYR A 889 -23.64 -22.18 15.20
N SER A 890 -23.01 -22.82 16.19
CA SER A 890 -23.68 -23.49 17.32
C SER A 890 -24.42 -22.50 18.23
N ASP A 891 -25.41 -22.98 18.97
CA ASP A 891 -26.18 -22.11 19.88
C ASP A 891 -25.33 -21.69 21.09
N GLU A 892 -24.40 -22.52 21.53
CA GLU A 892 -23.39 -22.19 22.54
C GLU A 892 -22.48 -21.05 22.08
N ALA A 893 -22.01 -21.08 20.82
CA ALA A 893 -21.20 -20.01 20.24
C ALA A 893 -21.99 -18.69 20.16
N LYS A 894 -23.28 -18.72 19.81
CA LYS A 894 -24.17 -17.55 19.82
C LYS A 894 -24.31 -16.97 21.24
N LEU A 895 -24.48 -17.83 22.24
CA LEU A 895 -24.60 -17.42 23.64
C LEU A 895 -23.30 -16.78 24.16
N ILE A 896 -22.14 -17.37 23.87
CA ILE A 896 -20.83 -16.81 24.21
C ILE A 896 -20.64 -15.45 23.52
N ASN A 897 -20.98 -15.35 22.23
CA ASN A 897 -20.97 -14.08 21.49
C ASN A 897 -21.82 -13.03 22.23
N LYS A 898 -23.06 -13.33 22.60
CA LYS A 898 -23.92 -12.40 23.35
C LYS A 898 -23.26 -11.96 24.66
N HIS A 899 -22.82 -12.90 25.48
CA HIS A 899 -22.22 -12.61 26.79
C HIS A 899 -20.92 -11.82 26.71
N ILE A 900 -20.08 -12.04 25.69
CA ILE A 900 -18.86 -11.26 25.47
C ILE A 900 -19.21 -9.78 25.28
N PHE A 901 -20.15 -9.48 24.38
CA PHE A 901 -20.50 -8.09 24.08
C PHE A 901 -21.32 -7.43 25.18
N GLU A 902 -22.18 -8.18 25.87
CA GLU A 902 -22.85 -7.72 27.10
C GLU A 902 -21.82 -7.29 28.16
N THR A 903 -20.81 -8.13 28.40
CA THR A 903 -19.74 -7.88 29.38
C THR A 903 -18.94 -6.63 29.04
N ILE A 904 -18.51 -6.49 27.78
CA ILE A 904 -17.73 -5.32 27.34
C ILE A 904 -18.56 -4.05 27.45
N TYR A 905 -19.85 -4.10 27.06
CA TYR A 905 -20.73 -2.93 27.12
C TYR A 905 -20.98 -2.48 28.56
N HIS A 906 -21.27 -3.43 29.46
CA HIS A 906 -21.47 -3.15 30.87
C HIS A 906 -20.21 -2.51 31.49
N ALA A 907 -19.05 -3.14 31.30
CA ALA A 907 -17.77 -2.62 31.80
C ALA A 907 -17.46 -1.21 31.29
N ALA A 908 -17.68 -0.97 30.00
CA ALA A 908 -17.40 0.31 29.38
C ALA A 908 -18.34 1.42 29.90
N LEU A 909 -19.62 1.11 30.11
CA LEU A 909 -20.58 2.04 30.71
C LEU A 909 -20.22 2.34 32.16
N GLU A 910 -19.88 1.32 32.94
CA GLU A 910 -19.49 1.47 34.34
C GLU A 910 -18.25 2.36 34.46
N GLN A 911 -17.19 2.07 33.71
CA GLN A 911 -15.98 2.91 33.72
C GLN A 911 -16.26 4.33 33.24
N SER A 912 -17.08 4.50 32.20
CA SER A 912 -17.42 5.84 31.70
C SER A 912 -18.26 6.63 32.70
N CYS A 913 -19.10 5.97 33.51
CA CYS A 913 -19.83 6.59 34.62
C CYS A 913 -18.89 6.94 35.78
N GLU A 914 -17.94 6.07 36.13
CA GLU A 914 -16.89 6.37 37.12
C GLU A 914 -16.06 7.61 36.73
N LEU A 915 -15.66 7.71 35.47
CA LEU A 915 -14.97 8.89 34.95
C LEU A 915 -15.86 10.14 34.95
N ALA A 916 -17.18 9.99 34.78
CA ALA A 916 -18.11 11.12 34.87
C ALA A 916 -18.25 11.62 36.32
N VAL A 917 -18.14 10.75 37.32
CA VAL A 917 -18.09 11.13 38.73
C VAL A 917 -16.85 11.98 39.02
N GLU A 918 -15.71 11.61 38.44
CA GLU A 918 -14.42 12.28 38.68
C GLU A 918 -14.25 13.58 37.86
N GLU A 919 -14.60 13.54 36.57
CA GLU A 919 -14.28 14.59 35.60
C GLU A 919 -15.52 15.32 35.04
N GLY A 920 -16.72 14.91 35.44
CA GLY A 920 -17.99 15.35 34.87
C GLY A 920 -18.37 14.59 33.58
N ALA A 921 -19.68 14.53 33.31
CA ALA A 921 -20.21 13.97 32.07
C ALA A 921 -19.73 14.74 30.83
N TYR A 922 -19.82 14.13 29.64
CA TYR A 922 -19.54 14.85 28.39
C TYR A 922 -20.60 15.95 28.15
N ASP A 923 -20.21 17.04 27.47
CA ASP A 923 -20.98 18.28 27.34
C ASP A 923 -22.43 18.10 26.86
N THR A 924 -22.65 17.09 26.02
CA THR A 924 -23.92 16.83 25.34
C THR A 924 -24.68 15.61 25.91
N PHE A 925 -24.38 15.23 27.16
CA PHE A 925 -25.03 14.11 27.83
C PHE A 925 -26.51 14.36 28.09
N VAL A 926 -26.87 15.55 28.57
CA VAL A 926 -28.27 15.89 28.87
C VAL A 926 -29.11 15.85 27.58
N GLY A 927 -30.22 15.11 27.62
CA GLY A 927 -31.12 14.88 26.49
C GLY A 927 -30.73 13.68 25.62
N SER A 928 -29.60 13.02 25.89
CA SER A 928 -29.30 11.73 25.26
C SER A 928 -30.17 10.61 25.83
N PRO A 929 -30.42 9.50 25.10
CA PRO A 929 -31.11 8.32 25.63
C PRO A 929 -30.54 7.83 26.96
N ALA A 930 -29.21 7.77 27.11
CA ALA A 930 -28.58 7.34 28.34
C ALA A 930 -28.91 8.26 29.54
N SER A 931 -29.12 9.56 29.31
CA SER A 931 -29.56 10.49 30.36
C SER A 931 -31.00 10.24 30.82
N GLU A 932 -31.82 9.61 29.97
CA GLU A 932 -33.19 9.19 30.27
C GLU A 932 -33.25 7.77 30.84
N GLY A 933 -32.12 7.04 30.89
CA GLY A 933 -32.02 5.67 31.38
C GLY A 933 -32.13 4.59 30.29
N ASP A 934 -32.23 5.00 29.02
CA ASP A 934 -32.26 4.09 27.87
C ASP A 934 -30.83 3.77 27.42
N LEU A 935 -30.44 2.51 27.58
CA LEU A 935 -29.18 1.96 27.10
C LEU A 935 -29.39 1.25 25.76
N GLN A 936 -28.29 0.76 25.17
CA GLN A 936 -28.34 0.24 23.81
C GLN A 936 -29.34 -0.90 23.62
N PHE A 937 -29.44 -1.85 24.54
CA PHE A 937 -30.35 -2.97 24.41
C PHE A 937 -31.82 -2.55 24.52
N ASP A 938 -32.12 -1.48 25.27
CA ASP A 938 -33.46 -0.88 25.33
C ASP A 938 -33.85 -0.33 23.96
N LEU A 939 -32.92 0.35 23.28
CA LEU A 939 -33.13 0.84 21.91
C LEU A 939 -33.32 -0.28 20.87
N TRP A 940 -32.97 -1.52 21.22
CA TRP A 940 -33.25 -2.72 20.41
C TRP A 940 -34.48 -3.49 20.88
N ASN A 941 -35.14 -3.05 21.96
CA ASN A 941 -36.21 -3.79 22.65
C ASN A 941 -35.77 -5.20 23.07
N VAL A 942 -34.53 -5.33 23.56
CA VAL A 942 -33.96 -6.59 24.05
C VAL A 942 -33.93 -6.56 25.57
N GLU A 943 -34.60 -7.53 26.19
CA GLU A 943 -34.50 -7.74 27.64
C GLU A 943 -33.15 -8.38 27.99
N VAL A 944 -32.52 -7.83 29.02
CA VAL A 944 -31.23 -8.31 29.55
C VAL A 944 -31.43 -9.01 30.88
N ASP A 945 -30.67 -10.09 31.07
CA ASP A 945 -30.67 -10.82 32.32
C ASP A 945 -29.97 -10.00 33.41
N GLN A 946 -30.53 -9.99 34.61
CA GLN A 946 -29.98 -9.28 35.77
C GLN A 946 -29.06 -10.15 36.61
N THR A 947 -28.96 -11.47 36.34
CA THR A 947 -28.12 -12.36 37.16
C THR A 947 -26.62 -12.15 36.94
N ARG A 948 -26.22 -11.73 35.74
CA ARG A 948 -24.79 -11.49 35.43
C ARG A 948 -24.34 -10.10 35.89
N TYR A 949 -25.14 -9.09 35.60
CA TYR A 949 -24.86 -7.69 35.92
C TYR A 949 -26.13 -6.98 36.38
N ASP A 950 -25.99 -6.12 37.38
CA ASP A 950 -27.08 -5.28 37.90
C ASP A 950 -27.25 -4.03 37.03
N TRP A 951 -27.95 -4.20 35.91
CA TRP A 951 -28.19 -3.14 34.94
C TRP A 951 -29.07 -2.02 35.52
N TYR A 952 -29.99 -2.35 36.43
CA TYR A 952 -30.84 -1.35 37.10
C TYR A 952 -30.00 -0.37 37.90
N ARG A 953 -29.09 -0.88 38.74
CA ARG A 953 -28.19 -0.03 39.52
C ARG A 953 -27.24 0.78 38.64
N LEU A 954 -26.76 0.21 37.54
CA LEU A 954 -25.92 0.95 36.59
C LEU A 954 -26.71 2.08 35.91
N LYS A 955 -27.95 1.84 35.47
CA LYS A 955 -28.83 2.88 34.90
C LYS A 955 -29.07 4.01 35.90
N GLU A 956 -29.38 3.70 37.15
CA GLU A 956 -29.56 4.71 38.21
C GLU A 956 -28.29 5.57 38.40
N LYS A 957 -27.11 4.94 38.43
CA LYS A 957 -25.83 5.66 38.50
C LYS A 957 -25.62 6.56 37.28
N ILE A 958 -25.89 6.06 36.08
CA ILE A 958 -25.73 6.81 34.82
C ILE A 958 -26.67 8.03 34.80
N GLN A 959 -27.93 7.86 35.18
CA GLN A 959 -28.88 8.99 35.24
C GLN A 959 -28.44 10.03 36.27
N LYS A 960 -27.84 9.60 37.39
CA LYS A 960 -27.40 10.48 38.48
C LYS A 960 -26.09 11.22 38.18
N PHE A 961 -25.08 10.54 37.65
CA PHE A 961 -23.72 11.07 37.51
C PHE A 961 -23.33 11.34 36.06
N GLY A 962 -24.05 10.74 35.11
CA GLY A 962 -23.77 10.80 33.69
C GLY A 962 -22.73 9.80 33.21
N LEU A 963 -22.34 9.96 31.96
CA LEU A 963 -21.28 9.22 31.29
C LEU A 963 -20.20 10.19 30.79
N ARG A 964 -18.94 9.77 30.78
CA ARG A 964 -17.84 10.56 30.23
C ARG A 964 -17.76 10.46 28.71
N ASN A 965 -18.36 9.43 28.11
CA ASN A 965 -18.28 9.14 26.68
C ASN A 965 -19.68 8.90 26.11
N SER A 966 -20.02 9.54 24.99
CA SER A 966 -21.34 9.36 24.36
C SER A 966 -21.54 7.99 23.73
N LEU A 967 -20.45 7.37 23.24
CA LEU A 967 -20.44 6.08 22.54
C LEU A 967 -19.18 5.32 22.96
N LEU A 968 -19.28 3.99 23.01
CA LEU A 968 -18.29 3.10 23.63
C LEU A 968 -17.82 1.94 22.74
N LEU A 969 -18.73 1.22 22.07
CA LEU A 969 -18.40 -0.02 21.34
C LEU A 969 -18.58 0.15 19.83
N ALA A 970 -17.59 -0.31 19.07
CA ALA A 970 -17.60 -0.35 17.61
C ALA A 970 -16.59 -1.40 17.07
N PRO A 971 -17.01 -2.66 16.86
CA PRO A 971 -16.13 -3.69 16.30
C PRO A 971 -15.66 -3.37 14.88
N MET A 972 -14.39 -3.00 14.76
CA MET A 972 -13.71 -2.61 13.53
C MET A 972 -12.93 -3.77 12.89
N PRO A 973 -12.55 -3.70 11.61
CA PRO A 973 -11.64 -4.67 11.00
C PRO A 973 -10.27 -4.56 11.66
N THR A 974 -9.69 -5.70 12.06
CA THR A 974 -8.42 -5.75 12.80
C THR A 974 -7.28 -6.32 11.96
N ALA A 975 -7.27 -6.07 10.65
CA ALA A 975 -6.35 -6.70 9.68
C ALA A 975 -4.88 -6.70 10.13
N SER A 976 -4.34 -5.55 10.56
CA SER A 976 -2.94 -5.48 11.01
C SER A 976 -2.76 -5.89 12.48
N THR A 977 -3.66 -5.43 13.37
CA THR A 977 -3.52 -5.63 14.82
C THR A 977 -3.75 -7.09 15.24
N SER A 978 -4.65 -7.82 14.56
CA SER A 978 -4.84 -9.25 14.78
C SER A 978 -3.68 -10.10 14.26
N GLN A 979 -2.98 -9.65 13.22
CA GLN A 979 -1.73 -10.27 12.82
C GLN A 979 -0.64 -10.09 13.87
N ILE A 980 -0.53 -8.90 14.48
CA ILE A 980 0.42 -8.62 15.57
C ILE A 980 0.15 -9.54 16.76
N LEU A 981 -1.13 -9.70 17.15
CA LEU A 981 -1.50 -10.57 18.27
C LEU A 981 -1.58 -12.06 17.87
N GLY A 982 -1.51 -12.41 16.58
CA GLY A 982 -1.59 -13.80 16.11
C GLY A 982 -2.99 -14.43 16.27
N PHE A 983 -4.04 -13.63 16.11
CA PHE A 983 -5.46 -14.04 16.18
C PHE A 983 -6.18 -13.82 14.83
N ASN A 984 -7.36 -14.41 14.67
CA ASN A 984 -8.23 -14.16 13.52
C ASN A 984 -8.87 -12.77 13.59
N GLU A 985 -9.25 -12.24 12.43
CA GLU A 985 -9.80 -10.89 12.33
C GLU A 985 -11.15 -10.75 13.05
N CYS A 986 -11.24 -9.73 13.92
CA CYS A 986 -12.45 -9.22 14.53
C CYS A 986 -13.45 -10.30 14.99
N ILE A 987 -14.64 -10.27 14.40
CA ILE A 987 -15.79 -11.15 14.62
C ILE A 987 -15.97 -12.17 13.49
N GLU A 988 -15.02 -12.26 12.57
CA GLU A 988 -15.16 -13.06 11.35
C GLU A 988 -14.87 -14.54 11.63
N PRO A 989 -15.60 -15.48 11.00
CA PRO A 989 -15.14 -16.86 10.90
C PRO A 989 -13.83 -16.95 10.10
N ILE A 990 -13.13 -18.08 10.22
CA ILE A 990 -11.93 -18.28 9.41
C ILE A 990 -12.31 -18.41 7.92
N THR A 991 -11.60 -17.68 7.06
CA THR A 991 -11.88 -17.68 5.61
C THR A 991 -11.37 -18.93 4.91
N SER A 992 -10.29 -19.53 5.43
CA SER A 992 -9.67 -20.76 4.94
C SER A 992 -8.83 -21.42 6.02
N ASN A 993 -8.84 -22.76 6.13
CA ASN A 993 -7.95 -23.45 7.06
C ASN A 993 -6.51 -23.60 6.56
N ILE A 994 -6.23 -23.32 5.28
CA ILE A 994 -4.87 -23.17 4.75
C ILE A 994 -4.82 -21.90 3.92
N TYR A 995 -3.90 -21.00 4.24
CA TYR A 995 -3.80 -19.70 3.60
C TYR A 995 -2.34 -19.29 3.42
N SER A 996 -2.09 -18.46 2.41
CA SER A 996 -0.78 -17.87 2.19
C SER A 996 -0.65 -16.54 2.94
N ARG A 997 0.52 -16.28 3.52
CA ARG A 997 0.92 -14.96 4.01
C ARG A 997 2.16 -14.48 3.29
N ARG A 998 2.09 -13.25 2.77
CA ARG A 998 3.22 -12.57 2.14
C ARG A 998 3.95 -11.69 3.14
N THR A 999 5.26 -11.82 3.18
CA THR A 999 6.17 -10.96 3.92
C THR A 999 7.26 -10.42 2.97
N ASN A 1000 8.14 -9.55 3.45
CA ASN A 1000 9.29 -9.09 2.65
C ASN A 1000 10.23 -10.24 2.24
N ALA A 1001 10.21 -11.37 2.95
CA ALA A 1001 11.03 -12.55 2.68
C ALA A 1001 10.39 -13.54 1.69
N GLY A 1002 9.13 -13.34 1.30
CA GLY A 1002 8.40 -14.23 0.38
C GLY A 1002 6.99 -14.60 0.86
N GLU A 1003 6.41 -15.59 0.20
CA GLU A 1003 5.07 -16.13 0.50
C GLU A 1003 5.18 -17.44 1.30
N PHE A 1004 4.43 -17.51 2.39
CA PHE A 1004 4.46 -18.62 3.36
C PHE A 1004 3.08 -19.27 3.44
N VAL A 1005 3.01 -20.59 3.22
CA VAL A 1005 1.78 -21.36 3.42
C VAL A 1005 1.61 -21.69 4.89
N LEU A 1006 0.48 -21.29 5.46
CA LEU A 1006 0.12 -21.52 6.85
C LEU A 1006 -1.15 -22.35 6.93
N ALA A 1007 -1.16 -23.29 7.88
CA ALA A 1007 -2.37 -23.98 8.27
C ALA A 1007 -2.96 -23.33 9.53
N ASN A 1008 -4.27 -23.44 9.69
CA ASN A 1008 -4.97 -23.14 10.93
C ASN A 1008 -4.34 -23.97 12.05
N LYS A 1009 -3.63 -23.30 12.96
CA LYS A 1009 -2.89 -23.93 14.06
C LYS A 1009 -3.76 -24.79 14.96
N TYR A 1010 -5.03 -24.40 15.17
CA TYR A 1010 -5.95 -25.17 16.00
C TYR A 1010 -6.35 -26.48 15.30
N MET A 1011 -6.72 -26.39 14.01
CA MET A 1011 -7.08 -27.56 13.21
C MET A 1011 -5.91 -28.52 13.08
N MET A 1012 -4.72 -28.01 12.78
CA MET A 1012 -3.50 -28.81 12.67
C MET A 1012 -3.21 -29.55 13.99
N ASN A 1013 -3.30 -28.87 15.14
CA ASN A 1013 -3.11 -29.50 16.44
C ASN A 1013 -4.13 -30.62 16.71
N ASP A 1014 -5.40 -30.42 16.38
CA ASP A 1014 -6.43 -31.45 16.58
C ASP A 1014 -6.23 -32.64 15.63
N LEU A 1015 -5.84 -32.41 14.37
CA LEU A 1015 -5.53 -33.48 13.43
C LEU A 1015 -4.23 -34.23 13.80
N ILE A 1016 -3.25 -33.56 14.41
CA ILE A 1016 -2.04 -34.22 14.96
C ILE A 1016 -2.41 -35.12 16.13
N LYS A 1017 -3.27 -34.67 17.05
CA LYS A 1017 -3.75 -35.49 18.19
C LYS A 1017 -4.51 -36.73 17.73
N LEU A 1018 -5.17 -36.66 16.58
CA LEU A 1018 -5.88 -37.78 15.95
C LEU A 1018 -4.98 -38.65 15.06
N ASP A 1019 -3.69 -38.35 14.95
CA ASP A 1019 -2.72 -39.02 14.06
C ASP A 1019 -3.13 -38.98 12.57
N LEU A 1020 -3.82 -37.91 12.16
CA LEU A 1020 -4.32 -37.72 10.79
C LEU A 1020 -3.45 -36.76 9.98
N TRP A 1021 -2.71 -35.84 10.62
CA TRP A 1021 -1.98 -34.79 9.90
C TRP A 1021 -0.77 -35.33 9.12
N ASN A 1022 -0.81 -35.21 7.80
CA ASN A 1022 0.29 -35.58 6.89
C ASN A 1022 0.22 -34.76 5.58
N GLU A 1023 1.25 -34.85 4.73
CA GLU A 1023 1.30 -34.11 3.47
C GLU A 1023 0.14 -34.43 2.52
N ARG A 1024 -0.41 -35.65 2.54
CA ARG A 1024 -1.58 -36.01 1.72
C ARG A 1024 -2.83 -35.25 2.18
N ILE A 1025 -3.09 -35.20 3.48
CA ILE A 1025 -4.21 -34.43 4.05
C ILE A 1025 -4.02 -32.94 3.76
N LYS A 1026 -2.82 -32.40 3.97
CA LYS A 1026 -2.51 -30.99 3.66
C LYS A 1026 -2.77 -30.65 2.19
N ASN A 1027 -2.27 -31.46 1.25
CA ASN A 1027 -2.48 -31.25 -0.18
C ASN A 1027 -3.96 -31.37 -0.56
N HIS A 1028 -4.69 -32.29 0.07
CA HIS A 1028 -6.13 -32.41 -0.12
C HIS A 1028 -6.87 -31.15 0.35
N ILE A 1029 -6.50 -30.57 1.50
CA ILE A 1029 -7.08 -29.32 1.99
C ILE A 1029 -6.77 -28.16 1.04
N ILE A 1030 -5.54 -28.07 0.51
CA ILE A 1030 -5.16 -27.08 -0.51
C ILE A 1030 -6.02 -27.25 -1.77
N ALA A 1031 -6.16 -28.47 -2.29
CA ALA A 1031 -6.97 -28.79 -3.46
C ALA A 1031 -8.46 -28.44 -3.25
N ASN A 1032 -8.94 -28.50 -2.01
CA ASN A 1032 -10.30 -28.13 -1.62
C ASN A 1032 -10.38 -26.70 -1.05
N ASN A 1033 -9.44 -25.82 -1.40
CA ASN A 1033 -9.41 -24.41 -1.04
C ASN A 1033 -9.58 -24.14 0.48
N GLY A 1034 -8.91 -24.93 1.31
CA GLY A 1034 -8.95 -24.82 2.77
C GLY A 1034 -10.07 -25.58 3.46
N SER A 1035 -10.93 -26.29 2.72
CA SER A 1035 -12.01 -27.10 3.28
C SER A 1035 -11.51 -28.47 3.77
N ILE A 1036 -12.08 -28.94 4.88
CA ILE A 1036 -11.92 -30.31 5.37
C ILE A 1036 -13.23 -31.12 5.26
N GLN A 1037 -14.30 -30.56 4.68
CA GLN A 1037 -15.63 -31.19 4.72
C GLN A 1037 -15.68 -32.51 3.93
N THR A 1038 -14.89 -32.62 2.88
CA THR A 1038 -14.81 -33.82 2.01
C THR A 1038 -13.90 -34.93 2.57
N LEU A 1039 -13.17 -34.69 3.66
CA LEU A 1039 -12.30 -35.69 4.28
C LEU A 1039 -13.11 -36.61 5.21
N GLU A 1040 -13.63 -37.72 4.67
CA GLU A 1040 -14.46 -38.67 5.44
C GLU A 1040 -13.73 -39.34 6.62
N MET A 1041 -12.39 -39.42 6.58
CA MET A 1041 -11.60 -39.91 7.71
C MET A 1041 -11.54 -38.93 8.90
N VAL A 1042 -11.89 -37.66 8.70
CA VAL A 1042 -11.92 -36.66 9.78
C VAL A 1042 -13.29 -36.73 10.47
N PRO A 1043 -13.35 -36.89 11.81
CA PRO A 1043 -14.60 -36.94 12.54
C PRO A 1043 -15.52 -35.76 12.25
N GLN A 1044 -16.84 -36.01 12.22
CA GLN A 1044 -17.84 -34.98 11.92
C GLN A 1044 -17.72 -33.76 12.84
N GLU A 1045 -17.48 -33.96 14.12
CA GLU A 1045 -17.31 -32.88 15.11
C GLU A 1045 -16.15 -31.93 14.75
N ILE A 1046 -15.01 -32.48 14.28
CA ILE A 1046 -13.86 -31.71 13.82
C ILE A 1046 -14.18 -30.99 12.52
N ARG A 1047 -14.88 -31.64 11.58
CA ARG A 1047 -15.35 -31.02 10.34
C ARG A 1047 -16.27 -29.84 10.62
N ASP A 1048 -17.22 -29.99 11.53
CA ASP A 1048 -18.15 -28.92 11.91
C ASP A 1048 -17.46 -27.76 12.64
N LYS A 1049 -16.49 -28.07 13.50
CA LYS A 1049 -15.66 -27.08 14.22
C LYS A 1049 -14.86 -26.18 13.28
N TYR A 1050 -14.31 -26.75 12.20
CA TYR A 1050 -13.43 -26.03 11.26
C TYR A 1050 -14.10 -25.71 9.91
N LYS A 1051 -15.44 -25.58 9.90
CA LYS A 1051 -16.12 -25.01 8.74
C LYS A 1051 -15.56 -23.62 8.43
N THR A 1052 -15.23 -23.40 7.16
CA THR A 1052 -14.81 -22.09 6.67
C THR A 1052 -16.04 -21.19 6.52
N VAL A 1053 -15.81 -19.88 6.40
CA VAL A 1053 -16.90 -18.91 6.20
C VAL A 1053 -17.79 -19.23 4.98
N TRP A 1054 -17.25 -19.88 3.96
CA TRP A 1054 -17.97 -20.28 2.74
C TRP A 1054 -18.95 -21.43 2.97
N GLU A 1055 -18.80 -22.15 4.08
CA GLU A 1055 -19.57 -23.35 4.43
C GLU A 1055 -20.61 -23.06 5.52
N ILE A 1056 -20.58 -21.85 6.10
CA ILE A 1056 -21.50 -21.40 7.14
C ILE A 1056 -22.63 -20.62 6.49
N PRO A 1057 -23.91 -20.93 6.80
CA PRO A 1057 -25.01 -20.10 6.33
C PRO A 1057 -24.89 -18.66 6.86
N MET A 1058 -24.91 -17.67 5.96
CA MET A 1058 -24.76 -16.24 6.33
C MET A 1058 -25.85 -15.75 7.30
N ARG A 1059 -27.01 -16.42 7.34
CA ARG A 1059 -28.07 -16.19 8.32
C ARG A 1059 -27.54 -16.26 9.76
N ASN A 1060 -26.71 -17.24 10.08
CA ASN A 1060 -26.15 -17.42 11.42
C ASN A 1060 -25.22 -16.25 11.80
N LEU A 1061 -24.44 -15.74 10.84
CA LEU A 1061 -23.60 -14.57 11.07
C LEU A 1061 -24.45 -13.32 11.32
N ILE A 1062 -25.54 -13.14 10.56
CA ILE A 1062 -26.48 -12.03 10.75
C ILE A 1062 -27.18 -12.12 12.11
N ASP A 1063 -27.61 -13.33 12.52
CA ASP A 1063 -28.20 -13.55 13.85
C ASP A 1063 -27.23 -13.17 14.97
N MET A 1064 -25.99 -13.66 14.92
CA MET A 1064 -24.97 -13.30 15.91
C MET A 1064 -24.63 -11.81 15.89
N ALA A 1065 -24.67 -11.17 14.72
CA ALA A 1065 -24.48 -9.73 14.56
C ALA A 1065 -25.61 -8.92 15.19
N ALA A 1066 -26.85 -9.40 15.10
CA ALA A 1066 -28.00 -8.79 15.77
C ALA A 1066 -27.92 -8.97 17.29
N ASP A 1067 -27.58 -10.17 17.77
CA ASP A 1067 -27.42 -10.48 19.20
C ASP A 1067 -26.40 -9.54 19.87
N ARG A 1068 -25.24 -9.37 19.26
CA ARG A 1068 -24.23 -8.41 19.75
C ARG A 1068 -24.62 -6.95 19.49
N GLY A 1069 -25.41 -6.70 18.46
CA GLY A 1069 -25.88 -5.36 18.08
C GLY A 1069 -26.66 -4.66 19.19
N ALA A 1070 -27.39 -5.44 20.01
CA ALA A 1070 -28.08 -4.96 21.22
C ALA A 1070 -27.13 -4.38 22.28
N PHE A 1071 -25.83 -4.67 22.22
CA PHE A 1071 -24.82 -4.16 23.15
C PHE A 1071 -23.80 -3.24 22.46
N ILE A 1072 -23.94 -2.98 21.16
CA ILE A 1072 -23.05 -2.11 20.38
C ILE A 1072 -23.76 -0.79 20.08
N CYS A 1073 -23.36 0.28 20.79
CA CYS A 1073 -23.96 1.61 20.64
C CYS A 1073 -23.66 2.28 19.29
N GLN A 1074 -22.56 1.92 18.62
CA GLN A 1074 -22.25 2.35 17.25
C GLN A 1074 -22.74 1.30 16.24
N SER A 1075 -21.87 0.69 15.43
CA SER A 1075 -22.17 -0.44 14.55
C SER A 1075 -20.96 -1.41 14.53
N GLN A 1076 -20.93 -2.30 13.55
CA GLN A 1076 -19.89 -3.32 13.38
C GLN A 1076 -19.60 -3.53 11.89
N SER A 1077 -18.33 -3.73 11.53
CA SER A 1077 -17.93 -4.03 10.15
C SER A 1077 -18.27 -5.47 9.78
N LEU A 1078 -19.49 -5.69 9.29
CA LEU A 1078 -20.00 -7.02 8.96
C LEU A 1078 -19.74 -7.37 7.49
N ASN A 1079 -18.67 -8.10 7.20
CA ASN A 1079 -18.51 -8.75 5.90
C ASN A 1079 -19.50 -9.92 5.75
N LEU A 1080 -19.93 -10.20 4.51
CA LEU A 1080 -20.73 -11.38 4.16
C LEU A 1080 -20.15 -12.05 2.91
N TRP A 1081 -20.27 -13.38 2.85
CA TRP A 1081 -19.60 -14.21 1.84
C TRP A 1081 -20.63 -15.01 1.05
N LEU A 1082 -20.53 -14.93 -0.28
CA LEU A 1082 -21.28 -15.77 -1.21
C LEU A 1082 -20.34 -16.16 -2.36
N GLU A 1083 -20.16 -17.45 -2.60
CA GLU A 1083 -19.35 -17.92 -3.73
C GLU A 1083 -19.97 -17.44 -5.06
N ASP A 1084 -21.24 -17.76 -5.26
CA ASP A 1084 -22.01 -17.38 -6.45
C ASP A 1084 -23.28 -16.60 -6.04
N PRO A 1085 -23.18 -15.28 -5.84
CA PRO A 1085 -24.33 -14.45 -5.52
C PRO A 1085 -25.30 -14.39 -6.71
N THR A 1086 -26.58 -14.55 -6.39
CA THR A 1086 -27.71 -14.37 -7.31
C THR A 1086 -28.62 -13.29 -6.74
N TYR A 1087 -29.45 -12.65 -7.57
CA TYR A 1087 -30.40 -11.65 -7.05
C TYR A 1087 -31.29 -12.20 -5.93
N ALA A 1088 -31.71 -13.47 -6.03
CA ALA A 1088 -32.58 -14.09 -5.03
C ALA A 1088 -31.88 -14.26 -3.68
N ASN A 1089 -30.69 -14.86 -3.65
CA ASN A 1089 -29.97 -15.10 -2.39
C ASN A 1089 -29.47 -13.78 -1.76
N LEU A 1090 -29.01 -12.84 -2.57
CA LEU A 1090 -28.48 -11.54 -2.11
C LEU A 1090 -29.62 -10.67 -1.57
N THR A 1091 -30.76 -10.63 -2.26
CA THR A 1091 -31.99 -9.97 -1.76
C THR A 1091 -32.41 -10.59 -0.42
N SER A 1092 -32.54 -11.92 -0.34
CA SER A 1092 -32.95 -12.57 0.91
C SER A 1092 -31.99 -12.25 2.07
N MET A 1093 -30.69 -12.22 1.81
CA MET A 1093 -29.67 -11.92 2.81
C MET A 1093 -29.77 -10.47 3.31
N HIS A 1094 -29.88 -9.49 2.42
CA HIS A 1094 -30.01 -8.08 2.80
C HIS A 1094 -31.34 -7.77 3.48
N PHE A 1095 -32.45 -8.33 3.01
CA PHE A 1095 -33.73 -8.18 3.70
C PHE A 1095 -33.71 -8.80 5.09
N TYR A 1096 -33.01 -9.91 5.27
CA TYR A 1096 -32.85 -10.52 6.59
C TYR A 1096 -32.04 -9.63 7.53
N ALA A 1097 -30.91 -9.09 7.07
CA ALA A 1097 -30.09 -8.14 7.82
C ALA A 1097 -30.88 -6.89 8.25
N TRP A 1098 -31.66 -6.32 7.34
CA TRP A 1098 -32.55 -5.19 7.62
C TRP A 1098 -33.64 -5.53 8.63
N GLN A 1099 -34.36 -6.65 8.46
CA GLN A 1099 -35.44 -7.08 9.36
C GLN A 1099 -34.95 -7.41 10.76
N LYS A 1100 -33.71 -7.89 10.88
CA LYS A 1100 -33.04 -8.08 12.17
C LYS A 1100 -32.63 -6.77 12.84
N GLY A 1101 -32.82 -5.64 12.16
CA GLY A 1101 -32.52 -4.32 12.67
C GLY A 1101 -31.03 -4.01 12.66
N LEU A 1102 -30.19 -4.64 11.84
CA LEU A 1102 -28.78 -4.24 11.78
C LEU A 1102 -28.65 -2.74 11.43
N LYS A 1103 -27.59 -2.09 11.91
CA LYS A 1103 -27.24 -0.70 11.52
C LYS A 1103 -26.41 -0.71 10.25
N THR A 1104 -25.41 -1.59 10.20
CA THR A 1104 -24.66 -1.93 8.98
C THR A 1104 -25.11 -3.30 8.53
N GLY A 1105 -25.81 -3.37 7.41
CA GLY A 1105 -26.30 -4.63 6.84
C GLY A 1105 -25.19 -5.45 6.20
N ILE A 1106 -24.28 -4.76 5.50
CA ILE A 1106 -23.07 -5.37 4.94
C ILE A 1106 -21.97 -4.31 4.78
N TYR A 1107 -20.74 -4.69 5.13
CA TYR A 1107 -19.51 -3.98 4.79
C TYR A 1107 -19.08 -4.40 3.37
N TYR A 1108 -18.25 -5.44 3.20
CA TYR A 1108 -18.00 -6.03 1.88
C TYR A 1108 -18.84 -7.27 1.61
N LEU A 1109 -19.32 -7.38 0.37
CA LEU A 1109 -19.65 -8.67 -0.23
C LEU A 1109 -18.36 -9.33 -0.73
N ARG A 1110 -18.01 -10.47 -0.14
CA ARG A 1110 -16.86 -11.28 -0.54
C ARG A 1110 -17.32 -12.43 -1.44
N ARG A 1111 -16.63 -12.61 -2.57
CA ARG A 1111 -16.92 -13.64 -3.57
C ARG A 1111 -15.70 -14.52 -3.83
N ARG A 1112 -15.95 -15.74 -4.33
CA ARG A 1112 -14.91 -16.65 -4.85
C ARG A 1112 -15.46 -17.36 -6.09
N ALA A 1113 -14.70 -17.39 -7.17
CA ALA A 1113 -15.10 -18.10 -8.39
C ALA A 1113 -15.11 -19.62 -8.16
N ARG A 1114 -16.14 -20.31 -8.67
CA ARG A 1114 -16.31 -21.77 -8.55
C ARG A 1114 -15.25 -22.58 -9.32
N HIS A 1115 -14.70 -22.01 -10.39
CA HIS A 1115 -13.67 -22.62 -11.23
C HIS A 1115 -12.44 -21.70 -11.31
N GLN A 1116 -11.45 -21.94 -10.45
CA GLN A 1116 -10.08 -21.50 -10.74
C GLN A 1116 -9.37 -22.62 -11.51
N ALA A 1117 -8.51 -22.26 -12.46
CA ALA A 1117 -7.63 -23.22 -13.12
C ALA A 1117 -6.88 -24.04 -12.05
N GLN A 1118 -6.74 -25.34 -12.29
CA GLN A 1118 -6.05 -26.28 -11.40
C GLN A 1118 -4.73 -25.67 -10.92
N GLN A 1119 -4.56 -25.50 -9.60
CA GLN A 1119 -3.34 -24.91 -9.06
C GLN A 1119 -2.16 -25.81 -9.44
N PHE A 1120 -1.18 -25.26 -10.18
CA PHE A 1120 -0.01 -25.95 -10.74
C PHE A 1120 0.97 -26.51 -9.68
N THR A 1121 0.61 -26.53 -8.41
CA THR A 1121 1.48 -26.93 -7.28
C THR A 1121 1.36 -28.40 -6.89
N ILE A 1122 0.43 -29.16 -7.46
CA ILE A 1122 0.22 -30.57 -7.12
C ILE A 1122 0.80 -31.44 -8.22
N GLU A 1123 1.87 -32.21 -7.92
CA GLU A 1123 2.29 -33.31 -8.79
C GLU A 1123 1.15 -34.33 -8.88
N PRO A 1124 0.66 -34.68 -10.08
CA PRO A 1124 -0.36 -35.71 -10.21
C PRO A 1124 0.18 -37.05 -9.67
N GLU A 1125 -0.61 -37.74 -8.86
CA GLU A 1125 -0.26 -39.06 -8.33
C GLU A 1125 0.13 -39.98 -9.50
N LYS A 1126 1.36 -40.51 -9.48
CA LYS A 1126 1.74 -41.65 -10.31
C LYS A 1126 0.90 -42.83 -9.83
N THR A 1127 -0.18 -43.14 -10.55
CA THR A 1127 -0.90 -44.39 -10.39
C THR A 1127 0.07 -45.55 -10.56
N GLN A 1128 0.33 -46.27 -9.46
CA GLN A 1128 0.89 -47.61 -9.54
C GLN A 1128 -0.18 -48.50 -10.17
N HIS A 1129 -0.15 -48.64 -11.49
CA HIS A 1129 -0.90 -49.69 -12.16
C HIS A 1129 -0.27 -51.03 -11.80
N SER A 1130 -0.97 -51.76 -10.92
CA SER A 1130 -0.87 -53.20 -10.81
C SER A 1130 -1.06 -53.83 -12.18
N VAL A 1131 -0.12 -54.69 -12.56
CA VAL A 1131 -0.22 -55.56 -13.74
C VAL A 1131 -1.45 -56.43 -13.61
N GLY A 1132 -2.45 -56.19 -14.46
CA GLY A 1132 -3.68 -56.95 -14.54
C GLY A 1132 -4.36 -56.64 -15.87
N SER A 1133 -4.31 -57.62 -16.77
CA SER A 1133 -4.91 -57.66 -18.10
C SER A 1133 -6.43 -57.45 -18.08
N GLU A 1134 -6.96 -56.58 -18.95
CA GLU A 1134 -7.92 -56.94 -20.02
C GLU A 1134 -8.56 -55.69 -20.67
N GLU A 1135 -8.35 -55.64 -21.99
CA GLU A 1135 -9.18 -55.13 -23.10
C GLU A 1135 -9.74 -53.69 -23.12
N GLU A 1136 -9.15 -52.92 -24.04
CA GLU A 1136 -9.67 -51.70 -24.65
C GLU A 1136 -11.03 -51.92 -25.33
N TYR A 1137 -11.97 -51.02 -25.08
CA TYR A 1137 -12.97 -50.61 -26.08
C TYR A 1137 -12.94 -49.09 -26.25
N VAL A 1138 -12.45 -48.68 -27.41
CA VAL A 1138 -12.59 -47.34 -27.99
C VAL A 1138 -13.96 -47.25 -28.67
N CYS A 1139 -14.75 -46.20 -28.42
CA CYS A 1139 -15.52 -45.53 -29.50
C CYS A 1139 -16.00 -44.12 -29.10
N GLU A 1140 -15.89 -43.24 -30.09
CA GLU A 1140 -16.03 -41.79 -30.13
C GLU A 1140 -17.48 -41.27 -30.13
N MET A 1141 -17.58 -39.92 -30.14
CA MET A 1141 -18.69 -39.01 -30.50
C MET A 1141 -19.38 -38.33 -29.31
N CYS A 1142 -19.64 -37.01 -29.30
CA CYS A 1142 -19.40 -35.91 -30.23
C CYS A 1142 -19.59 -34.56 -29.49
N SER A 1143 -18.93 -33.54 -30.03
CA SER A 1143 -19.07 -32.10 -29.79
C SER A 1143 -20.49 -31.52 -29.82
N SER A 1144 -20.77 -30.58 -28.90
CA SER A 1144 -21.57 -29.35 -29.08
C SER A 1144 -21.25 -28.37 -27.95
#